data_AF-A0A1I4Z071-F1
#
_entry.id   AF-A0A1I4Z071-F1
#
_cell.length_a   1.000
_cell.length_b   1.000
_cell.length_c   1.000
_cell.angle_alpha   90.00
_cell.angle_beta   90.00
_cell.angle_gamma   90.00
#
_symmetry.space_group_name_H-M   'P 1'
#
loop_
_entity.id
_entity.type
_entity.pdbx_description
1 polymer ?
#
loop_
_entity_poly.entity_id
_entity_poly.type
_entity_poly.pdbx_seq_one_letter_code
_entity_poly.pdbx_strand_id
1 'polypeptide(L)'
;MTDRIQDIPGYEMISELGEGGMATVYLAIQHSLDRKVAIKVMRRELRAGSGPMPEFERRFLLEGRTMAKLPHRNIVAVYDIVTRDDIAYISMELLEGGTLSERMRGGVSLGEAIGIVVQLANGLEFAHKNGVIHRDLKPSNVMFRDATTPVLTDFGIAKQSDVLASRITQTGLVLGTPTYMSPEQASGREIDGRADQYALGILFYEMLTGRPPFTGENPMAVLMGHALQPPPPLPDDLAPLQPIFDRMLAKEPNDRFPNLQDFVRALRGLVVGNDALGKKLGNITSASASTSERLRALGFSGDYTGGDSGFALDLLRMPQGDPATSQHTTSLVMQAMQRPRLLAGVAAGVGILIIGLVLWAVFKPRTLSQDDQYLVRTLLREADRMVDSGDLLTPPGANAFEDLQKVLQKDPENEQGLELLGKIAGLLRADAEKSFASGDLEAASEKANQALNIAQDDAEVQALVKRIADEQERLAVARRVDELLRKAADAERRNQRSGSDGAYALLRTALGLDPANAEVQKKLKALTDAEFARVRGLLDEDKADAAARALEELRAEFGADPAFADLGQKIQQRQEALAGAARIKALLDKARDALAAGRISEPAGNNAFDWFEQARQTDSGNADVNAFKATLAQRILSDAKAAQGRKDAETALDRAELALRVDPNLADAVTIRETAQQSLGSRRAAIASQLNLARASIAAGRLLPPVKDNARDVLDLLLQGDPENADALKLREALPRVVADALRGAVERDDMDYAVALADSAASIYPDDAKIAGLVGDVRSRQREQKAELERQASEQRIAALLLKRPLDSRNAEAAAQAIESLRSSAASDAERYEKQMAEVLADDVRGATNLESGQASLAAIRAAASVLKTSKALSAISSPAEARIADLQKQRDTELAAQNGDLVINAQPWGTVDQVLDASRKPVALPEDRTTPLRLTLPAGSYYVTLRHPRSSKTVSAFARVSAGKRSETSASFPTLSAEEYLKNAGL
;
A
#
# COMPACT_ATOMS: atom_id res chain seq x y z
N MET A 1 9.10 33.00 27.10
CA MET A 1 9.90 32.04 27.90
C MET A 1 10.56 31.10 26.91
N THR A 2 11.83 30.76 27.08
CA THR A 2 12.45 29.67 26.30
C THR A 2 11.80 28.36 26.73
N ASP A 3 11.23 27.64 25.77
CA ASP A 3 10.64 26.33 26.08
C ASP A 3 11.74 25.36 26.47
N ARG A 4 11.51 24.55 27.51
CA ARG A 4 12.50 23.58 27.96
C ARG A 4 12.35 22.33 27.11
N ILE A 5 13.40 22.02 26.36
CA ILE A 5 13.57 20.73 25.68
C ILE A 5 13.17 19.62 26.66
N GLN A 6 12.16 18.84 26.31
CA GLN A 6 11.55 17.88 27.24
C GLN A 6 12.51 16.69 27.42
N ASP A 7 12.99 16.47 28.65
CA ASP A 7 13.90 15.36 28.97
C ASP A 7 13.25 14.01 28.62
N ILE A 8 13.88 13.25 27.72
CA ILE A 8 13.43 11.92 27.30
C ILE A 8 14.35 10.86 27.92
N PRO A 9 13.89 10.04 28.88
CA PRO A 9 14.76 9.07 29.55
C PRO A 9 15.45 8.12 28.58
N GLY A 10 16.79 8.13 28.60
CA GLY A 10 17.64 7.32 27.70
C GLY A 10 18.13 8.04 26.44
N TYR A 11 17.73 9.29 26.22
CA TYR A 11 18.15 10.11 25.08
C TYR A 11 18.65 11.50 25.53
N GLU A 12 19.86 11.87 25.13
CA GLU A 12 20.41 13.22 25.32
C GLU A 12 19.98 14.11 24.15
N MET A 13 19.16 15.13 24.43
CA MET A 13 18.57 16.00 23.41
C MET A 13 19.56 17.13 23.06
N ILE A 14 20.04 17.17 21.82
CA ILE A 14 21.15 18.03 21.38
C ILE A 14 20.68 19.35 20.78
N SER A 15 19.74 19.30 19.83
CA SER A 15 19.22 20.48 19.14
C SER A 15 17.86 20.21 18.52
N GLU A 16 17.11 21.26 18.19
CA GLU A 16 16.00 21.14 17.25
C GLU A 16 16.53 20.94 15.82
N LEU A 17 15.79 20.18 15.01
CA LEU A 17 16.00 19.98 13.57
C LEU A 17 14.87 20.60 12.74
N GLY A 18 13.65 20.73 13.28
CA GLY A 18 12.58 21.50 12.65
C GLY A 18 11.22 21.40 13.32
N GLU A 19 10.49 22.52 13.31
CA GLU A 19 9.16 22.68 13.88
C GLU A 19 8.07 22.30 12.86
N GLY A 20 7.35 21.19 13.08
CA GLY A 20 6.24 20.75 12.23
C GLY A 20 4.87 21.07 12.85
N GLY A 21 3.83 21.21 12.03
CA GLY A 21 2.49 21.62 12.49
C GLY A 21 1.77 20.65 13.45
N MET A 22 2.33 19.48 13.72
CA MET A 22 1.82 18.53 14.74
C MET A 22 2.89 18.06 15.75
N ALA A 23 4.17 18.19 15.40
CA ALA A 23 5.29 17.64 16.15
C ALA A 23 6.57 18.42 15.81
N THR A 24 7.50 18.51 16.76
CA THR A 24 8.83 19.09 16.57
C THR A 24 9.86 17.96 16.49
N VAL A 25 10.82 18.06 15.56
CA VAL A 25 11.88 17.07 15.38
C VAL A 25 13.15 17.56 16.06
N TYR A 26 13.77 16.72 16.88
CA TYR A 26 15.02 16.99 17.58
C TYR A 26 16.12 16.01 17.15
N LEU A 27 17.36 16.49 17.16
CA LEU A 27 18.57 15.65 17.18
C LEU A 27 18.80 15.18 18.62
N ALA A 28 19.01 13.88 18.82
CA ALA A 28 19.36 13.33 20.12
C ALA A 28 20.41 12.21 20.02
N ILE A 29 21.10 11.90 21.11
CA ILE A 29 21.97 10.73 21.26
C ILE A 29 21.25 9.69 22.11
N GLN A 30 21.04 8.49 21.57
CA GLN A 30 20.46 7.36 22.30
C GLN A 30 21.55 6.64 23.12
N HIS A 31 21.58 6.86 24.44
CA HIS A 31 22.65 6.34 25.31
C HIS A 31 22.78 4.81 25.30
N SER A 32 21.69 4.07 25.08
CA SER A 32 21.71 2.59 25.08
C SER A 32 22.43 1.97 23.88
N LEU A 33 22.71 2.76 22.83
CA LEU A 33 23.35 2.31 21.58
C LEU A 33 24.43 3.28 21.08
N ASP A 34 24.79 4.28 21.88
CA ASP A 34 25.76 5.36 21.60
C ASP A 34 25.68 5.92 20.17
N ARG A 35 24.47 6.30 19.74
CA ARG A 35 24.19 6.73 18.36
C ARG A 35 23.31 7.97 18.30
N LYS A 36 23.51 8.80 17.28
CA LYS A 36 22.57 9.86 16.93
C LYS A 36 21.25 9.27 16.41
N VAL A 37 20.14 9.92 16.75
CA VAL A 37 18.79 9.66 16.24
C VAL A 37 18.06 10.97 15.98
N ALA A 38 17.04 10.95 15.12
CA ALA A 38 16.04 11.99 15.06
C ALA A 38 14.85 11.56 15.95
N ILE A 39 14.37 12.46 16.82
CA ILE A 39 13.17 12.22 17.65
C ILE A 39 12.10 13.23 17.28
N LYS A 40 11.02 12.74 16.68
CA LYS A 40 9.81 13.51 16.39
C LYS A 40 8.92 13.46 17.62
N VAL A 41 8.68 14.60 18.28
CA VAL A 41 7.93 14.72 19.54
C VAL A 41 6.64 15.50 19.29
N MET A 42 5.48 14.96 19.70
CA MET A 42 4.19 15.62 19.52
C MET A 42 4.05 16.88 20.39
N ARG A 43 3.51 17.97 19.81
CA ARG A 43 3.26 19.23 20.54
C ARG A 43 2.28 19.05 21.70
N ARG A 44 2.49 19.76 22.81
CA ARG A 44 1.66 19.64 24.02
C ARG A 44 0.26 20.24 23.84
N GLU A 45 0.14 21.34 23.12
CA GLU A 45 -1.13 22.03 22.83
C GLU A 45 -2.14 21.10 22.15
N LEU A 46 -1.66 20.24 21.25
CA LEU A 46 -2.48 19.30 20.48
C LEU A 46 -2.92 18.06 21.29
N ARG A 47 -2.38 17.86 22.50
CA ARG A 47 -2.83 16.84 23.46
C ARG A 47 -3.89 17.36 24.44
N ALA A 48 -4.12 18.68 24.51
CA ALA A 48 -5.04 19.30 25.47
C ALA A 48 -6.55 19.17 25.12
N GLY A 49 -6.92 18.32 24.16
CA GLY A 49 -8.31 18.10 23.75
C GLY A 49 -9.06 17.13 24.67
N SER A 50 -10.27 17.50 25.09
CA SER A 50 -11.11 16.72 26.01
C SER A 50 -11.69 15.44 25.39
N GLY A 51 -10.90 14.37 25.30
CA GLY A 51 -11.34 13.06 24.82
C GLY A 51 -10.39 11.92 25.22
N PRO A 52 -10.82 10.64 25.11
CA PRO A 52 -10.04 9.49 25.59
C PRO A 52 -8.75 9.20 24.81
N MET A 53 -8.59 9.79 23.61
CA MET A 53 -7.31 10.04 22.95
C MET A 53 -7.53 11.18 21.94
N PRO A 54 -6.78 12.30 22.00
CA PRO A 54 -6.83 13.34 20.99
C PRO A 54 -6.57 12.79 19.59
N GLU A 55 -7.35 13.24 18.59
CA GLU A 55 -7.32 12.65 17.25
C GLU A 55 -5.92 12.73 16.60
N PHE A 56 -5.19 13.82 16.89
CA PHE A 56 -3.81 14.04 16.44
C PHE A 56 -2.83 13.01 17.02
N GLU A 57 -3.02 12.56 18.27
CA GLU A 57 -2.16 11.55 18.92
C GLU A 57 -2.38 10.17 18.29
N ARG A 58 -3.65 9.80 18.04
CA ARG A 58 -4.00 8.57 17.30
C ARG A 58 -3.38 8.56 15.90
N ARG A 59 -3.46 9.69 15.17
CA ARG A 59 -2.88 9.86 13.82
C ARG A 59 -1.35 9.74 13.85
N PHE A 60 -0.69 10.44 14.78
CA PHE A 60 0.76 10.43 14.97
C PHE A 60 1.31 9.03 15.25
N LEU A 61 0.69 8.29 16.18
CA LEU A 61 1.13 6.94 16.53
C LEU A 61 0.85 5.92 15.41
N LEU A 62 -0.20 6.12 14.60
CA LEU A 62 -0.50 5.27 13.44
C LEU A 62 0.53 5.43 12.32
N GLU A 63 0.96 6.66 12.04
CA GLU A 63 2.04 6.99 11.09
C GLU A 63 3.34 6.25 11.48
N GLY A 64 3.83 6.46 12.71
CA GLY A 64 5.05 5.79 13.20
C GLY A 64 4.95 4.26 13.16
N ARG A 65 3.84 3.68 13.63
CA ARG A 65 3.60 2.22 13.66
C ARG A 65 3.49 1.59 12.27
N THR A 66 3.32 2.40 11.23
CA THR A 66 3.26 1.93 9.85
C THR A 66 4.63 2.03 9.18
N MET A 67 5.35 3.14 9.36
CA MET A 67 6.75 3.25 8.89
C MET A 67 7.66 2.20 9.55
N ALA A 68 7.45 1.88 10.82
CA ALA A 68 8.16 0.79 11.53
C ALA A 68 7.97 -0.62 10.94
N LYS A 69 6.99 -0.82 10.03
CA LYS A 69 6.77 -2.09 9.32
C LYS A 69 7.44 -2.14 7.95
N LEU A 70 8.14 -1.09 7.53
CA LEU A 70 8.68 -0.94 6.18
C LEU A 70 10.22 -0.88 6.15
N PRO A 71 10.94 -1.99 6.50
CA PRO A 71 12.40 -2.02 6.50
C PRO A 71 12.95 -2.04 5.06
N HIS A 72 13.13 -0.87 4.47
CA HIS A 72 13.65 -0.70 3.11
C HIS A 72 14.66 0.43 3.03
N ARG A 73 15.72 0.27 2.20
CA ARG A 73 16.83 1.24 2.12
C ARG A 73 16.42 2.66 1.71
N ASN A 74 15.28 2.83 1.03
CA ASN A 74 14.74 4.13 0.60
C ASN A 74 13.53 4.57 1.45
N ILE A 75 13.34 4.03 2.65
CA ILE A 75 12.34 4.46 3.65
C ILE A 75 13.08 4.70 4.98
N VAL A 76 12.66 5.71 5.76
CA VAL A 76 13.30 6.03 7.05
C VAL A 76 13.07 4.91 8.08
N ALA A 77 14.14 4.46 8.73
CA ALA A 77 14.02 3.44 9.76
C ALA A 77 13.47 4.05 11.07
N VAL A 78 12.31 3.56 11.54
CA VAL A 78 11.80 3.86 12.88
C VAL A 78 12.41 2.87 13.88
N TYR A 79 12.91 3.38 15.00
CA TYR A 79 13.60 2.59 16.03
C TYR A 79 12.76 2.38 17.29
N ASP A 80 11.95 3.38 17.69
CA ASP A 80 11.15 3.33 18.91
C ASP A 80 9.90 4.22 18.77
N ILE A 81 8.80 3.85 19.45
CA ILE A 81 7.53 4.58 19.43
C ILE A 81 6.96 4.55 20.85
N VAL A 82 7.02 5.69 21.54
CA VAL A 82 6.67 5.80 22.95
C VAL A 82 5.48 6.73 23.14
N THR A 83 4.60 6.33 24.04
CA THR A 83 3.47 7.13 24.52
C THR A 83 3.44 7.01 26.04
N ARG A 84 3.46 8.14 26.73
CA ARG A 84 3.34 8.30 28.18
C ARG A 84 2.42 9.48 28.47
N ASP A 85 2.03 9.63 29.73
CA ASP A 85 1.02 10.63 30.13
C ASP A 85 1.43 12.07 29.75
N ASP A 86 2.73 12.39 29.74
CA ASP A 86 3.27 13.73 29.45
C ASP A 86 3.94 13.89 28.06
N ILE A 87 4.19 12.79 27.32
CA ILE A 87 4.92 12.81 26.05
C ILE A 87 4.51 11.68 25.09
N ALA A 88 4.43 11.99 23.80
CA ALA A 88 4.37 11.02 22.71
C ALA A 88 5.50 11.34 21.70
N TYR A 89 6.32 10.33 21.37
CA TYR A 89 7.43 10.50 20.43
C TYR A 89 7.70 9.28 19.56
N ILE A 90 8.36 9.52 18.42
CA ILE A 90 8.89 8.51 17.50
C ILE A 90 10.40 8.75 17.37
N SER A 91 11.20 7.76 17.76
CA SER A 91 12.65 7.73 17.55
C SER A 91 12.94 7.08 16.20
N MET A 92 13.71 7.74 15.35
CA MET A 92 13.99 7.29 13.98
C MET A 92 15.43 7.62 13.56
N GLU A 93 15.80 7.09 12.40
CA GLU A 93 17.07 7.35 11.75
C GLU A 93 17.32 8.84 11.49
N LEU A 94 18.52 9.31 11.82
CA LEU A 94 18.98 10.65 11.45
C LEU A 94 19.47 10.62 9.99
N LEU A 95 18.96 11.54 9.17
CA LEU A 95 19.30 11.67 7.75
C LEU A 95 20.07 12.97 7.51
N GLU A 96 21.40 12.91 7.61
CA GLU A 96 22.28 14.08 7.59
C GLU A 96 22.51 14.69 6.19
N GLY A 97 22.03 14.05 5.12
CA GLY A 97 22.23 14.48 3.72
C GLY A 97 21.29 15.59 3.22
N GLY A 98 20.41 16.12 4.08
CA GLY A 98 19.43 17.16 3.73
C GLY A 98 18.21 16.66 2.95
N THR A 99 17.39 17.60 2.48
CA THR A 99 16.15 17.36 1.72
C THR A 99 16.34 17.51 0.21
N LEU A 100 15.44 16.91 -0.57
CA LEU A 100 15.38 17.14 -2.02
C LEU A 100 15.01 18.59 -2.36
N SER A 101 14.17 19.25 -1.55
CA SER A 101 13.89 20.70 -1.65
C SER A 101 15.16 21.56 -1.60
N GLU A 102 16.15 21.17 -0.79
CA GLU A 102 17.43 21.87 -0.70
C GLU A 102 18.30 21.58 -1.92
N ARG A 103 18.39 20.31 -2.32
CA ARG A 103 19.15 19.86 -3.47
C ARG A 103 18.68 20.48 -4.79
N MET A 104 17.36 20.60 -4.97
CA MET A 104 16.75 21.20 -6.16
C MET A 104 17.08 22.70 -6.32
N ARG A 105 17.39 23.43 -5.24
CA ARG A 105 17.88 24.82 -5.31
C ARG A 105 19.27 24.95 -5.94
N GLY A 106 20.07 23.88 -5.96
CA GLY A 106 21.33 23.81 -6.70
C GLY A 106 21.18 23.38 -8.17
N GLY A 107 19.98 22.99 -8.59
CA GLY A 107 19.74 22.25 -9.83
C GLY A 107 20.04 20.75 -9.68
N VAL A 108 19.29 19.91 -10.39
CA VAL A 108 19.48 18.45 -10.40
C VAL A 108 19.86 18.01 -11.81
N SER A 109 20.89 17.17 -11.95
CA SER A 109 21.28 16.67 -13.27
C SER A 109 20.33 15.56 -13.77
N LEU A 110 20.20 15.38 -15.09
CA LEU A 110 19.27 14.39 -15.67
C LEU A 110 19.39 12.98 -15.07
N GLY A 111 20.62 12.46 -14.95
CA GLY A 111 20.84 11.11 -14.40
C GLY A 111 20.77 11.05 -12.88
N GLU A 112 20.97 12.17 -12.18
CA GLU A 112 20.70 12.28 -10.75
C GLU A 112 19.19 12.27 -10.48
N ALA A 113 18.40 13.00 -11.27
CA ALA A 113 16.94 12.95 -11.22
C ALA A 113 16.41 11.54 -11.50
N ILE A 114 16.92 10.86 -12.55
CA ILE A 114 16.60 9.45 -12.83
C ILE A 114 17.03 8.54 -11.66
N GLY A 115 18.25 8.69 -11.16
CA GLY A 115 18.79 7.89 -10.05
C GLY A 115 18.04 8.10 -8.73
N ILE A 116 17.50 9.30 -8.48
CA ILE A 116 16.60 9.56 -7.36
C ILE A 116 15.25 8.86 -7.60
N VAL A 117 14.62 9.08 -8.75
CA VAL A 117 13.27 8.59 -9.04
C VAL A 117 13.19 7.06 -9.11
N VAL A 118 14.19 6.38 -9.66
CA VAL A 118 14.25 4.90 -9.67
C VAL A 118 14.35 4.35 -8.23
N GLN A 119 15.11 5.01 -7.36
CA GLN A 119 15.24 4.61 -5.96
C GLN A 119 13.97 4.91 -5.14
N LEU A 120 13.31 6.04 -5.37
CA LEU A 120 12.02 6.37 -4.75
C LEU A 120 10.91 5.42 -5.24
N ALA A 121 10.87 5.09 -6.54
CA ALA A 121 9.93 4.14 -7.11
C ALA A 121 10.06 2.76 -6.45
N ASN A 122 11.27 2.27 -6.24
CA ASN A 122 11.51 1.01 -5.52
C ASN A 122 11.03 1.06 -4.05
N GLY A 123 11.18 2.20 -3.37
CA GLY A 123 10.68 2.38 -2.00
C GLY A 123 9.15 2.44 -1.91
N LEU A 124 8.51 3.19 -2.80
CA LEU A 124 7.06 3.29 -2.88
C LEU A 124 6.43 1.95 -3.28
N GLU A 125 6.98 1.25 -4.27
CA GLU A 125 6.56 -0.10 -4.67
C GLU A 125 6.62 -1.11 -3.50
N PHE A 126 7.67 -1.04 -2.68
CA PHE A 126 7.79 -1.87 -1.48
C PHE A 126 6.71 -1.52 -0.44
N ALA A 127 6.40 -0.23 -0.25
CA ALA A 127 5.29 0.19 0.62
C ALA A 127 3.92 -0.30 0.08
N HIS A 128 3.67 -0.15 -1.22
CA HIS A 128 2.43 -0.57 -1.89
C HIS A 128 2.20 -2.09 -1.73
N LYS A 129 3.25 -2.90 -1.91
CA LYS A 129 3.21 -4.36 -1.70
C LYS A 129 2.96 -4.77 -0.23
N ASN A 130 3.18 -3.86 0.72
CA ASN A 130 2.83 -4.03 2.14
C ASN A 130 1.49 -3.35 2.51
N GLY A 131 0.71 -2.89 1.53
CA GLY A 131 -0.60 -2.24 1.73
C GLY A 131 -0.53 -0.80 2.24
N VAL A 132 0.63 -0.13 2.13
CA VAL A 132 0.86 1.24 2.60
C VAL A 132 1.05 2.18 1.41
N ILE A 133 0.35 3.32 1.42
CA ILE A 133 0.42 4.36 0.38
C ILE A 133 0.93 5.64 1.03
N HIS A 134 1.85 6.35 0.38
CA HIS A 134 2.56 7.49 0.94
C HIS A 134 1.68 8.74 1.06
N ARG A 135 0.87 9.06 0.04
CA ARG A 135 -0.17 10.11 -0.02
C ARG A 135 0.27 11.58 0.22
N ASP A 136 1.47 11.84 0.73
CA ASP A 136 2.06 13.18 0.90
C ASP A 136 3.49 13.26 0.31
N LEU A 137 3.71 12.64 -0.85
CA LEU A 137 5.02 12.67 -1.53
C LEU A 137 5.30 14.06 -2.10
N LYS A 138 6.42 14.66 -1.70
CA LYS A 138 6.87 16.01 -2.07
C LYS A 138 8.37 16.16 -1.73
N PRO A 139 9.11 17.13 -2.31
CA PRO A 139 10.55 17.28 -2.11
C PRO A 139 11.03 17.51 -0.66
N SER A 140 10.16 17.96 0.27
CA SER A 140 10.52 18.04 1.70
C SER A 140 10.48 16.70 2.43
N ASN A 141 9.74 15.72 1.90
CA ASN A 141 9.57 14.39 2.47
C ASN A 141 10.46 13.34 1.76
N VAL A 142 11.39 13.82 0.93
CA VAL A 142 12.50 13.05 0.40
C VAL A 142 13.76 13.63 1.02
N MET A 143 14.32 12.91 1.99
CA MET A 143 15.60 13.22 2.62
C MET A 143 16.72 12.36 2.03
N PHE A 144 17.96 12.60 2.42
CA PHE A 144 19.12 11.82 1.99
C PHE A 144 19.87 11.21 3.19
N ARG A 145 20.14 9.91 3.15
CA ARG A 145 21.02 9.24 4.14
C ARG A 145 22.49 9.57 3.87
N ASP A 146 22.83 9.68 2.59
CA ASP A 146 24.15 9.97 2.06
C ASP A 146 23.99 10.73 0.72
N ALA A 147 25.10 11.12 0.09
CA ALA A 147 25.06 11.92 -1.14
C ALA A 147 24.30 11.29 -2.33
N THR A 148 23.99 9.98 -2.31
CA THR A 148 23.34 9.24 -3.42
C THR A 148 22.10 8.43 -3.04
N THR A 149 21.84 8.16 -1.74
CA THR A 149 20.66 7.42 -1.26
C THR A 149 19.53 8.36 -0.79
N PRO A 150 18.47 8.59 -1.59
CA PRO A 150 17.25 9.25 -1.14
C PRO A 150 16.42 8.32 -0.24
N VAL A 151 15.67 8.89 0.69
CA VAL A 151 14.90 8.20 1.72
C VAL A 151 13.55 8.91 1.91
N LEU A 152 12.46 8.16 1.87
CA LEU A 152 11.09 8.63 2.11
C LEU A 152 10.85 8.83 3.60
N THR A 153 10.29 9.97 3.97
CA THR A 153 9.87 10.33 5.34
C THR A 153 8.39 10.72 5.39
N ASP A 154 7.80 10.72 6.59
CA ASP A 154 6.50 11.37 6.86
C ASP A 154 5.36 10.90 5.93
N PHE A 155 5.08 9.59 5.96
CA PHE A 155 3.96 8.98 5.23
C PHE A 155 2.62 9.61 5.67
N GLY A 156 1.86 10.17 4.73
CA GLY A 156 0.60 10.90 4.92
C GLY A 156 -0.61 10.05 5.35
N ILE A 157 -0.39 8.94 6.07
CA ILE A 157 -1.41 8.03 6.61
C ILE A 157 -2.35 8.78 7.57
N ALA A 158 -1.81 9.74 8.32
CA ALA A 158 -2.53 10.69 9.15
C ALA A 158 -3.54 11.58 8.41
N LYS A 159 -3.58 11.57 7.07
CA LYS A 159 -4.48 12.36 6.20
C LYS A 159 -5.65 11.54 5.61
N GLN A 160 -5.98 10.36 6.16
CA GLN A 160 -6.99 9.47 5.59
C GLN A 160 -8.39 10.13 5.43
N SER A 161 -8.86 10.10 4.18
CA SER A 161 -10.26 10.17 3.68
C SER A 161 -11.19 11.27 4.22
N ASP A 162 -11.64 11.19 5.47
CA ASP A 162 -12.89 11.82 5.91
C ASP A 162 -12.80 13.36 6.01
N VAL A 163 -11.58 13.90 6.10
CA VAL A 163 -11.32 15.29 6.53
C VAL A 163 -10.78 16.18 5.41
N LEU A 164 -10.18 15.63 4.35
CA LEU A 164 -9.71 16.45 3.21
C LEU A 164 -10.89 16.84 2.31
N ALA A 165 -11.68 15.87 1.84
CA ALA A 165 -12.87 16.14 1.02
C ALA A 165 -13.89 17.03 1.77
N SER A 166 -14.10 16.80 3.07
CA SER A 166 -15.02 17.60 3.88
C SER A 166 -14.49 19.00 4.18
N ARG A 167 -13.21 19.23 4.50
CA ARG A 167 -12.71 20.61 4.72
C ARG A 167 -12.63 21.44 3.45
N ILE A 168 -12.22 20.84 2.33
CA ILE A 168 -12.23 21.51 1.01
C ILE A 168 -13.65 22.01 0.67
N THR A 169 -14.69 21.24 0.99
CA THR A 169 -16.09 21.58 0.71
C THR A 169 -16.80 22.38 1.80
N GLN A 170 -16.39 22.30 3.08
CA GLN A 170 -17.07 22.98 4.20
C GLN A 170 -16.52 24.37 4.55
N THR A 171 -15.24 24.66 4.30
CA THR A 171 -14.62 25.94 4.74
C THR A 171 -13.95 26.73 3.63
N GLY A 172 -13.79 26.18 2.41
CA GLY A 172 -13.10 26.85 1.29
C GLY A 172 -11.59 27.08 1.49
N LEU A 173 -11.05 26.71 2.66
CA LEU A 173 -9.65 26.90 3.03
C LEU A 173 -8.84 25.64 2.72
N VAL A 174 -8.14 25.66 1.58
CA VAL A 174 -7.21 24.59 1.18
C VAL A 174 -6.01 24.57 2.15
N LEU A 175 -5.98 23.57 3.03
CA LEU A 175 -5.03 23.46 4.12
C LEU A 175 -3.68 22.86 3.66
N GLY A 176 -2.95 23.65 2.87
CA GLY A 176 -1.62 23.32 2.32
C GLY A 176 -1.53 23.54 0.80
N THR A 177 -0.31 23.46 0.25
CA THR A 177 -0.08 23.64 -1.18
C THR A 177 -0.40 22.35 -1.96
N PRO A 178 -1.33 22.35 -2.93
CA PRO A 178 -1.80 21.12 -3.59
C PRO A 178 -0.89 20.59 -4.71
N THR A 179 0.30 21.18 -4.92
CA THR A 179 1.21 20.97 -6.07
C THR A 179 1.54 19.52 -6.45
N TYR A 180 1.45 18.58 -5.52
CA TYR A 180 1.79 17.16 -5.71
C TYR A 180 0.57 16.23 -5.59
N MET A 181 -0.64 16.79 -5.44
CA MET A 181 -1.87 16.03 -5.19
C MET A 181 -2.39 15.40 -6.49
N SER A 182 -2.77 14.12 -6.43
CA SER A 182 -3.35 13.44 -7.60
C SER A 182 -4.82 13.82 -7.84
N PRO A 183 -5.36 13.64 -9.06
CA PRO A 183 -6.74 14.01 -9.40
C PRO A 183 -7.77 13.29 -8.53
N GLU A 184 -7.52 12.01 -8.20
CA GLU A 184 -8.34 11.21 -7.29
C GLU A 184 -8.28 11.72 -5.84
N GLN A 185 -7.11 12.15 -5.34
CA GLN A 185 -7.00 12.80 -4.02
C GLN A 185 -7.74 14.14 -3.98
N ALA A 186 -7.59 14.97 -5.02
CA ALA A 186 -8.28 16.26 -5.15
C ALA A 186 -9.82 16.09 -5.23
N SER A 187 -10.28 15.00 -5.84
CA SER A 187 -11.69 14.67 -6.02
C SER A 187 -12.31 13.86 -4.88
N GLY A 188 -11.53 13.44 -3.87
CA GLY A 188 -11.99 12.56 -2.80
C GLY A 188 -12.43 11.16 -3.25
N ARG A 189 -11.93 10.68 -4.39
CA ARG A 189 -12.16 9.30 -4.87
C ARG A 189 -11.31 8.30 -4.06
N GLU A 190 -11.47 7.00 -4.31
CA GLU A 190 -10.55 5.99 -3.75
C GLU A 190 -9.11 6.20 -4.25
N ILE A 191 -8.14 5.89 -3.38
CA ILE A 191 -6.71 6.19 -3.57
C ILE A 191 -5.90 4.91 -3.37
N ASP A 192 -5.30 4.41 -4.46
CA ASP A 192 -4.34 3.30 -4.48
C ASP A 192 -2.88 3.82 -4.62
N GLY A 193 -1.93 2.92 -4.92
CA GLY A 193 -0.52 3.29 -5.12
C GLY A 193 -0.24 4.17 -6.35
N ARG A 194 -1.19 4.30 -7.29
CA ARG A 194 -1.01 5.13 -8.51
C ARG A 194 -1.15 6.62 -8.23
N ALA A 195 -1.65 7.01 -7.05
CA ALA A 195 -1.57 8.38 -6.55
C ALA A 195 -0.12 8.79 -6.23
N ASP A 196 0.63 7.90 -5.56
CA ASP A 196 2.06 8.15 -5.29
C ASP A 196 2.88 8.16 -6.58
N GLN A 197 2.50 7.34 -7.57
CA GLN A 197 3.10 7.36 -8.91
C GLN A 197 2.87 8.71 -9.62
N TYR A 198 1.67 9.30 -9.51
CA TYR A 198 1.36 10.61 -10.06
C TYR A 198 2.18 11.73 -9.36
N ALA A 199 2.25 11.71 -8.03
CA ALA A 199 3.08 12.63 -7.25
C ALA A 199 4.58 12.48 -7.58
N LEU A 200 5.06 11.24 -7.82
CA LEU A 200 6.43 10.98 -8.26
C LEU A 200 6.69 11.51 -9.67
N GLY A 201 5.70 11.46 -10.56
CA GLY A 201 5.76 12.07 -11.90
C GLY A 201 5.89 13.59 -11.85
N ILE A 202 5.18 14.25 -10.92
CA ILE A 202 5.30 15.71 -10.68
C ILE A 202 6.71 16.05 -10.18
N LEU A 203 7.18 15.32 -9.17
CA LEU A 203 8.49 15.51 -8.55
C LEU A 203 9.63 15.25 -9.56
N PHE A 204 9.46 14.27 -10.47
CA PHE A 204 10.41 14.02 -11.57
C PHE A 204 10.40 15.15 -12.60
N TYR A 205 9.23 15.65 -13.00
CA TYR A 205 9.10 16.76 -13.95
C TYR A 205 9.74 18.04 -13.39
N GLU A 206 9.52 18.32 -12.10
CA GLU A 206 10.08 19.48 -11.41
C GLU A 206 11.61 19.39 -11.28
N MET A 207 12.18 18.23 -10.98
CA MET A 207 13.64 18.04 -11.00
C MET A 207 14.26 18.26 -12.38
N LEU A 208 13.54 17.94 -13.47
CA LEU A 208 14.04 18.13 -14.84
C LEU A 208 13.86 19.56 -15.38
N THR A 209 12.88 20.32 -14.90
CA THR A 209 12.49 21.62 -15.48
C THR A 209 12.59 22.80 -14.51
N GLY A 210 12.90 22.55 -13.24
CA GLY A 210 12.99 23.57 -12.18
C GLY A 210 11.65 24.11 -11.68
N ARG A 211 10.51 23.58 -12.15
CA ARG A 211 9.16 23.99 -11.76
C ARG A 211 8.14 22.85 -11.92
N PRO A 212 7.08 22.78 -11.11
CA PRO A 212 6.05 21.75 -11.26
C PRO A 212 5.28 21.93 -12.59
N PRO A 213 4.66 20.87 -13.13
CA PRO A 213 3.93 20.92 -14.40
C PRO A 213 2.65 21.77 -14.34
N PHE A 214 2.06 21.93 -13.15
CA PHE A 214 0.84 22.70 -12.94
C PHE A 214 1.09 23.80 -11.90
N THR A 215 0.81 25.04 -12.27
CA THR A 215 1.02 26.25 -11.45
C THR A 215 -0.14 27.20 -11.64
N GLY A 216 -0.52 27.94 -10.59
CA GLY A 216 -1.56 28.97 -10.67
C GLY A 216 -1.53 29.90 -9.45
N GLU A 217 -2.18 31.05 -9.58
CA GLU A 217 -2.17 32.14 -8.58
C GLU A 217 -2.88 31.78 -7.26
N ASN A 218 -3.65 30.70 -7.24
CA ASN A 218 -4.32 30.20 -6.05
C ASN A 218 -4.38 28.65 -6.05
N PRO A 219 -4.59 28.01 -4.88
CA PRO A 219 -4.63 26.55 -4.77
C PRO A 219 -5.67 25.86 -5.67
N MET A 220 -6.83 26.49 -5.90
CA MET A 220 -7.89 25.92 -6.76
C MET A 220 -7.47 25.87 -8.24
N ALA A 221 -6.70 26.85 -8.72
CA ALA A 221 -6.15 26.83 -10.07
C ALA A 221 -5.16 25.66 -10.28
N VAL A 222 -4.33 25.37 -9.27
CA VAL A 222 -3.41 24.22 -9.27
C VAL A 222 -4.18 22.89 -9.26
N LEU A 223 -5.19 22.75 -8.39
CA LEU A 223 -6.09 21.59 -8.37
C LEU A 223 -6.82 21.39 -9.71
N MET A 224 -7.25 22.47 -10.35
CA MET A 224 -7.88 22.44 -11.68
C MET A 224 -6.88 22.03 -12.78
N GLY A 225 -5.61 22.40 -12.67
CA GLY A 225 -4.52 21.90 -13.52
C GLY A 225 -4.33 20.39 -13.38
N HIS A 226 -4.26 19.90 -12.13
CA HIS A 226 -4.20 18.46 -11.86
C HIS A 226 -5.41 17.72 -12.44
N ALA A 227 -6.62 18.26 -12.32
CA ALA A 227 -7.83 17.64 -12.86
C ALA A 227 -7.92 17.67 -14.40
N LEU A 228 -7.70 18.83 -15.04
CA LEU A 228 -8.12 19.06 -16.44
C LEU A 228 -7.00 19.28 -17.45
N GLN A 229 -5.85 19.85 -17.06
CA GLN A 229 -4.82 20.26 -18.03
C GLN A 229 -3.90 19.07 -18.40
N PRO A 230 -3.62 18.79 -19.69
CA PRO A 230 -2.62 17.78 -20.05
C PRO A 230 -1.24 18.17 -19.50
N PRO A 231 -0.33 17.20 -19.29
CA PRO A 231 1.06 17.49 -18.91
C PRO A 231 1.68 18.46 -19.94
N PRO A 232 2.41 19.52 -19.50
CA PRO A 232 3.09 20.38 -20.44
C PRO A 232 4.18 19.60 -21.20
N PRO A 233 4.48 19.97 -22.46
CA PRO A 233 5.59 19.38 -23.19
C PRO A 233 6.92 19.75 -22.53
N LEU A 234 7.79 18.76 -22.37
CA LEU A 234 9.19 18.96 -22.01
C LEU A 234 9.94 19.75 -23.11
N PRO A 235 11.03 20.45 -22.75
CA PRO A 235 11.98 21.00 -23.72
C PRO A 235 12.48 19.95 -24.72
N ASP A 236 12.81 20.36 -25.95
CA ASP A 236 13.22 19.46 -27.06
C ASP A 236 14.36 18.50 -26.68
N ASP A 237 15.30 18.96 -25.85
CA ASP A 237 16.46 18.21 -25.38
C ASP A 237 16.14 17.22 -24.24
N LEU A 238 14.87 17.15 -23.81
CA LEU A 238 14.30 16.18 -22.88
C LEU A 238 13.05 15.47 -23.45
N ALA A 239 12.52 15.90 -24.59
CA ALA A 239 11.33 15.35 -25.25
C ALA A 239 11.28 13.81 -25.40
N PRO A 240 12.39 13.05 -25.56
CA PRO A 240 12.36 11.58 -25.52
C PRO A 240 11.81 10.97 -24.21
N LEU A 241 11.67 11.74 -23.13
CA LEU A 241 11.02 11.31 -21.88
C LEU A 241 9.52 11.63 -21.82
N GLN A 242 8.96 12.40 -22.77
CA GLN A 242 7.56 12.83 -22.74
C GLN A 242 6.56 11.66 -22.52
N PRO A 243 6.70 10.48 -23.18
CA PRO A 243 5.77 9.35 -22.97
C PRO A 243 5.77 8.76 -21.55
N ILE A 244 6.80 9.04 -20.74
CA ILE A 244 6.80 8.71 -19.31
C ILE A 244 5.88 9.66 -18.55
N PHE A 245 5.97 10.96 -18.83
CA PHE A 245 5.17 11.98 -18.15
C PHE A 245 3.71 11.94 -18.57
N ASP A 246 3.42 11.77 -19.86
CA ASP A 246 2.06 11.59 -20.39
C ASP A 246 1.33 10.46 -19.64
N ARG A 247 2.06 9.39 -19.30
CA ARG A 247 1.51 8.21 -18.63
C ARG A 247 1.52 8.31 -17.11
N MET A 248 2.58 8.78 -16.46
CA MET A 248 2.60 9.00 -15.00
C MET A 248 1.57 10.05 -14.57
N LEU A 249 1.33 11.06 -15.41
CA LEU A 249 0.44 12.20 -15.14
C LEU A 249 -0.92 12.10 -15.86
N ALA A 250 -1.26 10.93 -16.41
CA ALA A 250 -2.57 10.66 -16.98
C ALA A 250 -3.67 10.83 -15.91
N LYS A 251 -4.82 11.37 -16.32
CA LYS A 251 -5.85 11.83 -15.38
C LYS A 251 -6.54 10.67 -14.67
N GLU A 252 -7.08 9.73 -15.42
CA GLU A 252 -7.67 8.54 -14.84
C GLU A 252 -6.58 7.53 -14.42
N PRO A 253 -6.62 6.97 -13.20
CA PRO A 253 -5.57 6.06 -12.70
C PRO A 253 -5.34 4.80 -13.54
N ASN A 254 -6.28 4.40 -14.41
CA ASN A 254 -6.14 3.21 -15.26
C ASN A 254 -5.27 3.42 -16.50
N ASP A 255 -5.08 4.67 -16.93
CA ASP A 255 -4.24 4.98 -18.10
C ASP A 255 -2.74 5.00 -17.74
N ARG A 256 -2.42 5.08 -16.44
CA ARG A 256 -1.06 5.18 -15.90
C ARG A 256 -0.27 3.86 -16.03
N PHE A 257 0.88 3.74 -15.36
CA PHE A 257 1.58 2.45 -15.27
C PHE A 257 0.92 1.59 -14.18
N PRO A 258 0.66 0.29 -14.39
CA PRO A 258 -0.08 -0.54 -13.43
C PRO A 258 0.52 -0.57 -12.01
N ASN A 259 1.84 -0.48 -11.93
CA ASN A 259 2.67 -0.40 -10.73
C ASN A 259 3.94 0.43 -11.05
N LEU A 260 4.83 0.62 -10.07
CA LEU A 260 6.05 1.41 -10.25
C LEU A 260 7.21 0.62 -10.90
N GLN A 261 7.20 -0.71 -10.85
CA GLN A 261 8.19 -1.54 -11.56
C GLN A 261 8.03 -1.45 -13.08
N ASP A 262 6.80 -1.35 -13.59
CA ASP A 262 6.50 -1.16 -15.01
C ASP A 262 6.96 0.22 -15.50
N PHE A 263 6.78 1.27 -14.67
CA PHE A 263 7.35 2.59 -14.90
C PHE A 263 8.89 2.54 -14.98
N VAL A 264 9.57 1.91 -14.00
CA VAL A 264 11.03 1.78 -13.99
C VAL A 264 11.52 0.99 -15.22
N ARG A 265 10.78 -0.04 -15.67
CA ARG A 265 11.10 -0.80 -16.88
C ARG A 265 10.98 0.06 -18.15
N ALA A 266 9.93 0.87 -18.26
CA ALA A 266 9.74 1.79 -19.38
C ALA A 266 10.80 2.89 -19.43
N LEU A 267 11.12 3.52 -18.29
CA LEU A 267 12.17 4.52 -18.18
C LEU A 267 13.55 3.94 -18.55
N ARG A 268 13.86 2.72 -18.08
CA ARG A 268 15.08 1.99 -18.50
C ARG A 268 15.09 1.76 -20.02
N GLY A 269 13.97 1.37 -20.60
CA GLY A 269 13.83 1.14 -22.05
C GLY A 269 14.21 2.39 -22.87
N LEU A 270 13.67 3.56 -22.50
CA LEU A 270 13.98 4.83 -23.18
C LEU A 270 15.43 5.28 -22.95
N VAL A 271 15.97 5.11 -21.74
CA VAL A 271 17.37 5.45 -21.41
C VAL A 271 18.37 4.59 -22.18
N VAL A 272 18.06 3.32 -22.45
CA VAL A 272 18.91 2.40 -23.23
C VAL A 272 18.69 2.56 -24.74
N GLY A 273 17.46 2.84 -25.18
CA GLY A 273 17.08 2.93 -26.59
C GLY A 273 17.31 4.29 -27.26
N ASN A 274 17.80 5.31 -26.53
CA ASN A 274 17.95 6.67 -27.05
C ASN A 274 19.37 7.23 -26.84
N ASP A 275 20.14 7.32 -27.93
CA ASP A 275 21.51 7.84 -27.94
C ASP A 275 21.64 9.30 -27.45
N ALA A 276 20.60 10.14 -27.57
CA ALA A 276 20.67 11.53 -27.12
C ALA A 276 20.56 11.62 -25.59
N LEU A 277 19.65 10.85 -24.98
CA LEU A 277 19.63 10.66 -23.53
C LEU A 277 20.93 10.01 -23.03
N GLY A 278 21.40 8.95 -23.71
CA GLY A 278 22.65 8.27 -23.39
C GLY A 278 23.88 9.18 -23.41
N LYS A 279 23.94 10.14 -24.34
CA LYS A 279 25.00 11.16 -24.40
C LYS A 279 24.88 12.18 -23.25
N LYS A 280 23.68 12.68 -22.93
CA LYS A 280 23.47 13.56 -21.76
C LYS A 280 23.83 12.90 -20.42
N LEU A 281 23.63 11.59 -20.29
CA LEU A 281 24.01 10.81 -19.12
C LEU A 281 25.54 10.56 -19.00
N GLY A 282 26.32 10.93 -20.01
CA GLY A 282 27.76 10.63 -20.11
C GLY A 282 28.66 11.25 -19.04
N ASN A 283 28.17 12.17 -18.21
CA ASN A 283 28.95 12.86 -17.17
C ASN A 283 28.95 12.13 -15.80
N ILE A 284 28.19 11.05 -15.63
CA ILE A 284 27.95 10.40 -14.32
C ILE A 284 28.88 9.19 -14.08
N THR A 285 29.58 8.72 -15.11
CA THR A 285 30.61 7.67 -15.02
C THR A 285 31.78 8.01 -15.93
N SER A 286 32.96 7.42 -15.71
CA SER A 286 34.07 7.52 -16.66
C SER A 286 33.64 7.09 -18.07
N ALA A 287 34.25 7.70 -19.10
CA ALA A 287 33.90 7.44 -20.50
C ALA A 287 34.06 5.96 -20.90
N SER A 288 34.87 5.19 -20.17
CA SER A 288 35.13 3.76 -20.37
C SER A 288 34.13 2.81 -19.67
N ALA A 289 33.25 3.29 -18.78
CA ALA A 289 32.31 2.43 -18.05
C ALA A 289 31.26 1.79 -18.98
N SER A 290 30.98 0.50 -18.79
CA SER A 290 30.03 -0.25 -19.62
C SER A 290 28.58 0.14 -19.35
N THR A 291 27.68 -0.11 -20.31
CA THR A 291 26.24 0.18 -20.18
C THR A 291 25.63 -0.47 -18.93
N SER A 292 26.06 -1.70 -18.59
CA SER A 292 25.62 -2.43 -17.40
C SER A 292 26.14 -1.86 -16.07
N GLU A 293 27.20 -1.05 -16.09
CA GLU A 293 27.67 -0.29 -14.92
C GLU A 293 26.95 1.04 -14.81
N ARG A 294 26.75 1.76 -15.93
CA ARG A 294 25.97 3.00 -15.98
C ARG A 294 24.54 2.80 -15.47
N LEU A 295 23.87 1.72 -15.89
CA LEU A 295 22.53 1.39 -15.42
C LEU A 295 22.49 1.07 -13.92
N ARG A 296 23.51 0.37 -13.38
CA ARG A 296 23.60 0.09 -11.94
C ARG A 296 23.89 1.35 -11.12
N ALA A 297 24.69 2.27 -11.64
CA ALA A 297 24.92 3.60 -11.03
C ALA A 297 23.64 4.46 -10.99
N LEU A 298 22.74 4.30 -11.97
CA LEU A 298 21.39 4.90 -11.99
C LEU A 298 20.34 4.14 -11.17
N GLY A 299 20.75 3.14 -10.37
CA GLY A 299 19.86 2.39 -9.47
C GLY A 299 19.03 1.27 -10.13
N PHE A 300 19.23 0.96 -11.40
CA PHE A 300 18.57 -0.18 -12.06
C PHE A 300 19.22 -1.50 -11.59
N SER A 301 18.55 -2.21 -10.69
CA SER A 301 18.95 -3.52 -10.15
C SER A 301 18.73 -4.67 -11.15
N GLY A 302 19.19 -5.88 -10.79
CA GLY A 302 19.51 -6.95 -11.75
C GLY A 302 18.32 -7.71 -12.37
N ASP A 303 17.20 -7.86 -11.66
CA ASP A 303 16.25 -8.97 -11.91
C ASP A 303 15.32 -8.79 -13.13
N TYR A 304 15.47 -7.70 -13.89
CA TYR A 304 14.68 -7.43 -15.10
C TYR A 304 15.15 -8.21 -16.34
N THR A 305 15.51 -9.49 -16.19
CA THR A 305 15.90 -10.38 -17.31
C THR A 305 14.69 -11.07 -17.94
N GLY A 306 13.69 -10.28 -18.36
CA GLY A 306 12.54 -10.72 -19.13
C GLY A 306 12.65 -10.25 -20.59
N GLY A 307 12.78 -11.18 -21.53
CA GLY A 307 13.13 -10.90 -22.94
C GLY A 307 11.98 -10.43 -23.85
N ASP A 308 11.07 -9.58 -23.35
CA ASP A 308 9.93 -9.09 -24.13
C ASP A 308 10.20 -7.72 -24.80
N SER A 309 10.85 -7.77 -25.96
CA SER A 309 11.08 -6.60 -26.82
C SER A 309 9.78 -5.97 -27.36
N GLY A 310 8.65 -6.68 -27.30
CA GLY A 310 7.37 -6.26 -27.90
C GLY A 310 6.80 -4.98 -27.33
N PHE A 311 6.94 -4.74 -26.02
CA PHE A 311 6.36 -3.59 -25.33
C PHE A 311 6.93 -2.24 -25.78
N ALA A 312 8.12 -2.23 -26.40
CA ALA A 312 8.74 -1.03 -26.94
C ALA A 312 8.23 -0.65 -28.35
N LEU A 313 7.66 -1.60 -29.11
CA LEU A 313 7.11 -1.31 -30.44
C LEU A 313 5.68 -0.77 -30.40
N ASP A 314 4.90 -1.10 -29.38
CA ASP A 314 3.49 -0.68 -29.29
C ASP A 314 3.36 0.83 -29.00
N LEU A 315 4.34 1.40 -28.27
CA LEU A 315 4.49 2.85 -28.07
C LEU A 315 4.76 3.64 -29.37
N LEU A 316 5.03 2.97 -30.49
CA LEU A 316 5.31 3.60 -31.80
C LEU A 316 4.11 3.52 -32.78
N ARG A 317 2.90 3.17 -32.32
CA ARG A 317 1.73 2.94 -33.18
C ARG A 317 0.41 3.55 -32.69
N MET A 318 0.32 4.88 -32.73
CA MET A 318 -0.94 5.63 -32.91
C MET A 318 -0.67 6.88 -33.79
N PRO A 319 -1.68 7.47 -34.45
CA PRO A 319 -1.45 8.30 -35.64
C PRO A 319 -0.91 9.71 -35.35
N GLN A 320 -0.02 10.17 -36.24
CA GLN A 320 0.33 11.58 -36.40
C GLN A 320 -0.91 12.34 -36.90
N GLY A 321 -1.25 13.47 -36.27
CA GLY A 321 -2.28 14.39 -36.75
C GLY A 321 -1.66 15.57 -37.48
N ASP A 322 -2.08 15.83 -38.72
CA ASP A 322 -1.52 16.92 -39.55
C ASP A 322 -1.78 18.32 -38.95
N PRO A 323 -0.75 19.17 -38.79
CA PRO A 323 -0.89 20.52 -38.24
C PRO A 323 -1.38 21.51 -39.30
N ALA A 324 -2.68 21.47 -39.65
CA ALA A 324 -3.20 22.17 -40.83
C ALA A 324 -4.56 22.89 -40.67
N THR A 325 -4.69 23.86 -39.75
CA THR A 325 -5.58 25.05 -39.93
C THR A 325 -5.26 26.16 -38.91
N SER A 326 -4.67 27.28 -39.36
CA SER A 326 -4.46 28.48 -38.53
C SER A 326 -4.33 29.78 -39.36
N GLN A 327 -5.44 30.21 -39.96
CA GLN A 327 -5.65 31.50 -40.63
C GLN A 327 -7.11 31.94 -40.38
N HIS A 328 -7.51 33.20 -40.18
CA HIS A 328 -6.79 34.49 -40.04
C HIS A 328 -7.22 35.17 -38.71
N THR A 329 -6.59 36.24 -38.20
CA THR A 329 -6.71 37.61 -38.73
C THR A 329 -5.42 38.44 -38.62
N THR A 330 -5.01 38.98 -39.78
CA THR A 330 -4.27 40.26 -39.91
C THR A 330 -5.16 41.43 -39.43
N SER A 331 -4.68 42.63 -39.06
CA SER A 331 -3.38 43.30 -39.21
C SER A 331 -3.16 44.26 -38.01
N LEU A 332 -1.95 44.77 -37.72
CA LEU A 332 -1.35 45.91 -38.43
C LEU A 332 0.18 45.92 -38.32
N VAL A 333 0.82 46.52 -39.33
CA VAL A 333 2.27 46.73 -39.45
C VAL A 333 2.57 48.21 -39.23
N MET A 334 3.64 48.58 -38.52
CA MET A 334 4.83 49.27 -39.08
C MET A 334 5.71 49.96 -38.01
N GLN A 335 7.01 49.66 -38.09
CA GLN A 335 8.19 50.49 -37.73
C GLN A 335 8.25 51.32 -36.44
N ALA A 336 9.34 51.12 -35.70
CA ALA A 336 9.94 52.15 -34.85
C ALA A 336 10.77 53.14 -35.69
N MET A 337 10.76 54.44 -35.38
CA MET A 337 11.93 55.34 -35.56
C MET A 337 11.77 56.72 -34.89
N GLN A 338 12.82 57.10 -34.14
CA GLN A 338 13.39 58.46 -34.02
C GLN A 338 12.64 59.63 -33.33
N ARG A 339 13.47 60.62 -32.96
CA ARG A 339 13.20 61.83 -32.16
C ARG A 339 12.51 62.94 -32.96
N PRO A 340 11.76 63.86 -32.33
CA PRO A 340 11.37 65.13 -32.93
C PRO A 340 12.49 66.18 -32.92
N ARG A 341 12.54 66.99 -33.99
CA ARG A 341 13.36 68.20 -34.26
C ARG A 341 12.71 68.93 -35.45
N LEU A 342 12.87 70.23 -35.70
CA LEU A 342 13.53 71.36 -35.02
C LEU A 342 12.86 72.65 -35.55
N LEU A 343 13.05 73.83 -34.92
CA LEU A 343 13.14 75.19 -35.53
C LEU A 343 13.15 76.25 -34.40
N ALA A 344 13.89 77.37 -34.45
CA ALA A 344 14.98 77.85 -35.33
C ALA A 344 16.08 78.49 -34.41
N GLY A 345 17.29 78.92 -34.78
CA GLY A 345 18.07 79.14 -36.02
C GLY A 345 19.22 80.14 -35.68
N VAL A 346 20.23 80.54 -36.49
CA VAL A 346 20.72 80.21 -37.85
C VAL A 346 22.23 80.58 -37.93
N ALA A 347 23.11 79.68 -38.41
CA ALA A 347 24.54 79.92 -38.77
C ALA A 347 25.50 80.39 -37.64
N ALA A 348 26.84 80.33 -37.70
CA ALA A 348 27.86 79.55 -38.43
C ALA A 348 29.00 79.23 -37.38
N GLY A 349 30.00 78.36 -37.52
CA GLY A 349 30.85 78.01 -38.66
C GLY A 349 32.27 78.59 -38.46
N VAL A 350 33.32 77.75 -38.57
CA VAL A 350 34.76 78.05 -38.32
C VAL A 350 35.17 78.18 -36.84
N GLY A 351 36.30 77.54 -36.43
CA GLY A 351 36.91 77.75 -35.10
C GLY A 351 37.86 76.66 -34.56
N ILE A 352 37.75 75.40 -35.01
CA ILE A 352 38.41 74.22 -34.37
C ILE A 352 39.96 74.23 -34.44
N LEU A 353 40.58 75.12 -35.23
CA LEU A 353 42.05 75.23 -35.36
C LEU A 353 42.73 76.31 -34.50
N ILE A 354 42.00 77.04 -33.65
CA ILE A 354 42.57 78.10 -32.78
C ILE A 354 42.68 77.66 -31.31
N ILE A 355 41.78 76.79 -30.84
CA ILE A 355 41.70 76.37 -29.42
C ILE A 355 43.01 75.73 -28.92
N GLY A 356 43.68 74.93 -29.76
CA GLY A 356 44.97 74.31 -29.43
C GLY A 356 46.14 75.29 -29.26
N LEU A 357 46.04 76.51 -29.81
CA LEU A 357 47.06 77.56 -29.63
C LEU A 357 46.73 78.47 -28.43
N VAL A 358 45.44 78.72 -28.18
CA VAL A 358 44.97 79.53 -27.05
C VAL A 358 45.27 78.84 -25.71
N LEU A 359 45.14 77.52 -25.62
CA LEU A 359 45.46 76.76 -24.40
C LEU A 359 46.95 76.88 -23.98
N TRP A 360 47.87 77.15 -24.92
CA TRP A 360 49.27 77.44 -24.61
C TRP A 360 49.52 78.90 -24.18
N ALA A 361 48.64 79.83 -24.58
CA ALA A 361 48.76 81.25 -24.26
C ALA A 361 48.10 81.65 -22.93
N VAL A 362 47.13 80.86 -22.44
CA VAL A 362 46.40 81.15 -21.18
C VAL A 362 47.20 80.73 -19.94
N PHE A 363 47.95 79.62 -19.98
CA PHE A 363 48.77 79.15 -18.85
C PHE A 363 50.15 79.85 -18.73
N LYS A 364 50.15 81.19 -18.74
CA LYS A 364 51.27 82.00 -18.25
C LYS A 364 50.91 82.60 -16.89
N PRO A 365 51.72 82.42 -15.83
CA PRO A 365 51.48 83.12 -14.57
C PRO A 365 51.62 84.63 -14.79
N ARG A 366 50.51 85.37 -14.64
CA ARG A 366 50.52 86.83 -14.65
C ARG A 366 50.87 87.35 -13.27
N THR A 367 52.15 87.62 -13.04
CA THR A 367 52.54 88.56 -11.98
C THR A 367 51.94 89.92 -12.31
N LEU A 368 51.00 90.42 -11.50
CA LEU A 368 50.41 91.75 -11.67
C LEU A 368 51.52 92.82 -11.72
N SER A 369 51.35 93.87 -12.55
CA SER A 369 52.23 95.05 -12.51
C SER A 369 52.19 95.68 -11.11
N GLN A 370 53.25 96.41 -10.72
CA GLN A 370 53.22 97.19 -9.47
C GLN A 370 52.03 98.18 -9.44
N ASP A 371 51.65 98.72 -10.60
CA ASP A 371 50.51 99.62 -10.75
C ASP A 371 49.16 98.91 -10.54
N ASP A 372 48.97 97.71 -11.12
CA ASP A 372 47.76 96.91 -10.91
C ASP A 372 47.64 96.44 -9.45
N GLN A 373 48.76 96.05 -8.81
CA GLN A 373 48.78 95.70 -7.38
C GLN A 373 48.42 96.89 -6.48
N TYR A 374 48.81 98.10 -6.85
CA TYR A 374 48.42 99.32 -6.14
C TYR A 374 46.93 99.63 -6.34
N LEU A 375 46.41 99.51 -7.56
CA LEU A 375 45.00 99.74 -7.87
C LEU A 375 44.08 98.74 -7.15
N VAL A 376 44.40 97.44 -7.20
CA VAL A 376 43.63 96.39 -6.49
C VAL A 376 43.58 96.65 -4.99
N ARG A 377 44.72 97.01 -4.36
CA ARG A 377 44.77 97.37 -2.93
C ARG A 377 44.02 98.65 -2.58
N THR A 378 43.86 99.57 -3.52
CA THR A 378 43.06 100.79 -3.32
C THR A 378 41.57 100.46 -3.40
N LEU A 379 41.14 99.79 -4.48
CA LEU A 379 39.74 99.37 -4.69
C LEU A 379 39.23 98.45 -3.57
N LEU A 380 40.04 97.49 -3.10
CA LEU A 380 39.65 96.62 -1.97
C LEU A 380 39.39 97.41 -0.68
N ARG A 381 40.18 98.47 -0.40
CA ARG A 381 39.99 99.33 0.78
C ARG A 381 38.83 100.30 0.63
N GLU A 382 38.50 100.69 -0.61
CA GLU A 382 37.38 101.56 -0.93
C GLU A 382 36.07 100.75 -0.86
N ALA A 383 36.05 99.56 -1.45
CA ALA A 383 34.96 98.60 -1.33
C ALA A 383 34.69 98.17 0.12
N ASP A 384 35.70 97.77 0.92
CA ASP A 384 35.48 97.36 2.32
C ASP A 384 34.84 98.48 3.15
N ARG A 385 35.25 99.74 2.93
CA ARG A 385 34.60 100.93 3.51
C ARG A 385 33.16 101.12 3.05
N MET A 386 32.87 100.87 1.77
CA MET A 386 31.51 100.94 1.23
C MET A 386 30.63 99.79 1.77
N VAL A 387 31.20 98.62 2.06
CA VAL A 387 30.47 97.55 2.76
C VAL A 387 30.15 97.96 4.20
N ASP A 388 31.10 98.59 4.90
CA ASP A 388 30.91 99.06 6.28
C ASP A 388 30.01 100.30 6.40
N SER A 389 29.88 101.13 5.36
CA SER A 389 28.91 102.24 5.31
C SER A 389 27.50 101.80 4.88
N GLY A 390 27.38 100.65 4.22
CA GLY A 390 26.11 100.13 3.69
C GLY A 390 25.83 100.52 2.23
N ASP A 391 26.79 101.14 1.53
CA ASP A 391 26.70 101.50 0.11
C ASP A 391 26.98 100.27 -0.79
N LEU A 392 26.19 99.20 -0.60
CA LEU A 392 26.46 97.86 -1.13
C LEU A 392 26.26 97.76 -2.66
N LEU A 393 25.11 98.25 -3.13
CA LEU A 393 24.65 98.22 -4.54
C LEU A 393 24.25 99.61 -5.08
N THR A 394 24.30 100.63 -4.23
CA THR A 394 23.85 101.99 -4.51
C THR A 394 24.74 102.98 -3.78
N PRO A 395 25.05 104.16 -4.35
CA PRO A 395 24.64 104.63 -5.67
C PRO A 395 25.41 103.96 -6.84
N PRO A 396 24.84 103.88 -8.05
CA PRO A 396 25.55 103.39 -9.24
C PRO A 396 26.82 104.22 -9.54
N GLY A 397 27.91 103.54 -9.91
CA GLY A 397 29.22 104.16 -10.14
C GLY A 397 30.09 104.34 -8.89
N ALA A 398 29.52 104.19 -7.69
CA ALA A 398 30.21 104.36 -6.40
C ALA A 398 29.56 103.49 -5.31
N ASN A 399 29.70 102.16 -5.45
CA ASN A 399 29.22 101.16 -4.50
C ASN A 399 30.19 99.97 -4.41
N ALA A 400 30.14 99.25 -3.29
CA ALA A 400 31.08 98.18 -2.99
C ALA A 400 31.10 97.07 -4.05
N PHE A 401 29.94 96.67 -4.56
CA PHE A 401 29.83 95.59 -5.54
C PHE A 401 30.53 95.93 -6.87
N GLU A 402 30.36 97.15 -7.39
CA GLU A 402 31.03 97.59 -8.61
C GLU A 402 32.56 97.64 -8.45
N ASP A 403 33.09 98.10 -7.31
CA ASP A 403 34.54 98.13 -7.08
C ASP A 403 35.14 96.73 -6.89
N LEU A 404 34.40 95.81 -6.28
CA LEU A 404 34.79 94.40 -6.22
C LEU A 404 34.73 93.72 -7.60
N GLN A 405 33.76 94.05 -8.45
CA GLN A 405 33.78 93.61 -9.85
C GLN A 405 35.02 94.14 -10.60
N LYS A 406 35.43 95.40 -10.38
CA LYS A 406 36.66 95.97 -10.97
C LYS A 406 37.92 95.24 -10.47
N VAL A 407 37.96 94.81 -9.21
CA VAL A 407 39.03 93.96 -8.65
C VAL A 407 39.04 92.58 -9.31
N LEU A 408 37.91 91.87 -9.33
CA LEU A 408 37.84 90.49 -9.82
C LEU A 408 37.96 90.37 -11.34
N GLN A 409 37.70 91.44 -12.10
CA GLN A 409 38.07 91.53 -13.53
C GLN A 409 39.59 91.64 -13.76
N LYS A 410 40.36 92.08 -12.76
CA LYS A 410 41.82 92.22 -12.81
C LYS A 410 42.54 91.00 -12.22
N ASP A 411 41.99 90.47 -11.14
CA ASP A 411 42.53 89.36 -10.35
C ASP A 411 41.38 88.43 -9.93
N PRO A 412 40.97 87.46 -10.78
CA PRO A 412 39.78 86.64 -10.54
C PRO A 412 39.87 85.69 -9.33
N GLU A 413 41.10 85.41 -8.86
CA GLU A 413 41.37 84.53 -7.71
C GLU A 413 41.66 85.35 -6.43
N ASN A 414 41.32 86.64 -6.41
CA ASN A 414 41.58 87.52 -5.29
C ASN A 414 40.72 87.15 -4.05
N GLU A 415 41.33 86.47 -3.09
CA GLU A 415 40.66 85.99 -1.86
C GLU A 415 39.88 87.11 -1.14
N GLN A 416 40.47 88.30 -1.01
CA GLN A 416 39.82 89.44 -0.34
C GLN A 416 38.64 90.00 -1.15
N GLY A 417 38.73 89.99 -2.48
CA GLY A 417 37.63 90.39 -3.36
C GLY A 417 36.44 89.43 -3.26
N LEU A 418 36.71 88.12 -3.19
CA LEU A 418 35.69 87.09 -3.03
C LEU A 418 35.07 87.09 -1.62
N GLU A 419 35.88 87.29 -0.57
CA GLU A 419 35.44 87.44 0.82
C GLU A 419 34.47 88.62 0.97
N LEU A 420 34.80 89.78 0.39
CA LEU A 420 33.95 90.97 0.43
C LEU A 420 32.66 90.82 -0.40
N LEU A 421 32.67 90.08 -1.52
CA LEU A 421 31.42 89.70 -2.20
C LEU A 421 30.52 88.81 -1.32
N GLY A 422 31.11 87.87 -0.59
CA GLY A 422 30.40 87.07 0.41
C GLY A 422 29.80 87.92 1.54
N LYS A 423 30.56 88.93 2.03
CA LYS A 423 30.11 89.92 3.01
C LYS A 423 28.88 90.70 2.48
N ILE A 424 28.87 91.14 1.23
CA ILE A 424 27.71 91.81 0.59
C ILE A 424 26.50 90.87 0.47
N ALA A 425 26.69 89.66 -0.05
CA ALA A 425 25.59 88.69 -0.21
C ALA A 425 24.95 88.33 1.15
N GLY A 426 25.77 88.13 2.19
CA GLY A 426 25.31 87.88 3.56
C GLY A 426 24.52 89.05 4.16
N LEU A 427 24.91 90.30 3.90
CA LEU A 427 24.17 91.49 4.35
C LEU A 427 22.81 91.64 3.66
N LEU A 428 22.75 91.44 2.33
CA LEU A 428 21.50 91.46 1.58
C LEU A 428 20.57 90.32 1.99
N ARG A 429 21.12 89.13 2.24
CA ARG A 429 20.39 87.98 2.80
C ARG A 429 19.80 88.30 4.17
N ALA A 430 20.57 88.90 5.08
CA ALA A 430 20.09 89.27 6.41
C ALA A 430 18.95 90.31 6.36
N ASP A 431 19.02 91.31 5.47
CA ASP A 431 17.93 92.30 5.34
C ASP A 431 16.71 91.75 4.55
N ALA A 432 16.91 90.73 3.71
CA ALA A 432 15.82 89.92 3.14
C ALA A 432 15.12 89.05 4.20
N GLU A 433 15.86 88.37 5.08
CA GLU A 433 15.31 87.61 6.22
C GLU A 433 14.52 88.52 7.17
N LYS A 434 15.01 89.75 7.38
CA LYS A 434 14.33 90.77 8.19
C LYS A 434 13.01 91.24 7.55
N SER A 435 12.98 91.48 6.23
CA SER A 435 11.73 91.76 5.50
C SER A 435 10.75 90.57 5.53
N PHE A 436 11.26 89.33 5.42
CA PHE A 436 10.44 88.11 5.54
C PHE A 436 9.84 87.98 6.94
N ALA A 437 10.63 88.24 7.99
CA ALA A 437 10.19 88.23 9.38
C ALA A 437 9.18 89.34 9.72
N SER A 438 9.18 90.47 9.00
CA SER A 438 8.15 91.52 9.12
C SER A 438 6.90 91.25 8.27
N GLY A 439 6.85 90.14 7.51
CA GLY A 439 5.72 89.80 6.63
C GLY A 439 5.68 90.59 5.31
N ASP A 440 6.71 91.38 5.01
CA ASP A 440 6.84 92.08 3.73
C ASP A 440 7.51 91.14 2.71
N LEU A 441 6.69 90.24 2.18
CA LEU A 441 7.15 89.21 1.24
C LEU A 441 7.57 89.78 -0.13
N GLU A 442 7.19 91.02 -0.45
CA GLU A 442 7.57 91.68 -1.70
C GLU A 442 9.00 92.22 -1.59
N ALA A 443 9.28 93.04 -0.56
CA ALA A 443 10.64 93.51 -0.28
C ALA A 443 11.60 92.37 0.12
N ALA A 444 11.11 91.31 0.77
CA ALA A 444 11.90 90.12 1.05
C ALA A 444 12.33 89.40 -0.24
N SER A 445 11.39 89.22 -1.18
CA SER A 445 11.68 88.57 -2.46
C SER A 445 12.66 89.41 -3.29
N GLU A 446 12.48 90.72 -3.36
CA GLU A 446 13.40 91.61 -4.08
C GLU A 446 14.84 91.48 -3.56
N LYS A 447 15.05 91.64 -2.25
CA LYS A 447 16.37 91.56 -1.61
C LYS A 447 16.99 90.16 -1.70
N ALA A 448 16.19 89.09 -1.56
CA ALA A 448 16.68 87.72 -1.69
C ALA A 448 17.14 87.42 -3.13
N ASN A 449 16.43 87.93 -4.14
CA ASN A 449 16.87 87.85 -5.54
C ASN A 449 18.11 88.72 -5.82
N GLN A 450 18.24 89.90 -5.20
CA GLN A 450 19.47 90.71 -5.26
C GLN A 450 20.66 89.96 -4.66
N ALA A 451 20.51 89.30 -3.51
CA ALA A 451 21.55 88.45 -2.93
C ALA A 451 21.91 87.26 -3.85
N LEU A 452 20.91 86.59 -4.43
CA LEU A 452 21.11 85.44 -5.32
C LEU A 452 21.85 85.82 -6.61
N ASN A 453 21.62 87.02 -7.15
CA ASN A 453 22.36 87.50 -8.32
C ASN A 453 23.87 87.71 -8.05
N ILE A 454 24.25 87.94 -6.79
CA ILE A 454 25.65 88.15 -6.35
C ILE A 454 26.31 86.82 -5.99
N ALA A 455 25.62 85.98 -5.22
CA ALA A 455 26.10 84.68 -4.77
C ALA A 455 25.17 83.56 -5.26
N GLN A 456 25.29 83.23 -6.56
CA GLN A 456 24.40 82.28 -7.24
C GLN A 456 24.45 80.87 -6.62
N ASP A 457 25.60 80.48 -6.08
CA ASP A 457 25.85 79.17 -5.44
C ASP A 457 25.64 79.18 -3.90
N ASP A 458 25.19 80.28 -3.28
CA ASP A 458 24.90 80.31 -1.84
C ASP A 458 23.60 79.53 -1.52
N ALA A 459 23.77 78.35 -0.91
CA ALA A 459 22.68 77.47 -0.54
C ALA A 459 21.71 78.07 0.51
N GLU A 460 22.17 78.98 1.38
CA GLU A 460 21.33 79.65 2.37
C GLU A 460 20.49 80.76 1.71
N VAL A 461 21.03 81.47 0.71
CA VAL A 461 20.26 82.40 -0.14
C VAL A 461 19.21 81.65 -0.97
N GLN A 462 19.59 80.54 -1.62
CA GLN A 462 18.65 79.71 -2.38
C GLN A 462 17.51 79.17 -1.48
N ALA A 463 17.83 78.73 -0.25
CA ALA A 463 16.85 78.29 0.73
C ALA A 463 15.91 79.42 1.18
N LEU A 464 16.41 80.65 1.31
CA LEU A 464 15.60 81.83 1.64
C LEU A 464 14.63 82.21 0.51
N VAL A 465 15.11 82.30 -0.73
CA VAL A 465 14.26 82.58 -1.92
C VAL A 465 13.12 81.56 -2.01
N LYS A 466 13.41 80.28 -1.79
CA LYS A 466 12.38 79.24 -1.75
C LYS A 466 11.36 79.47 -0.63
N ARG A 467 11.80 79.71 0.62
CA ARG A 467 10.91 79.95 1.77
C ARG A 467 9.96 81.14 1.54
N ILE A 468 10.43 82.18 0.83
CA ILE A 468 9.61 83.34 0.46
C ILE A 468 8.54 82.93 -0.56
N ALA A 469 8.92 82.18 -1.60
CA ALA A 469 7.98 81.70 -2.62
C ALA A 469 6.92 80.75 -2.03
N ASP A 470 7.32 79.78 -1.20
CA ASP A 470 6.43 78.81 -0.55
C ASP A 470 5.33 79.53 0.28
N GLU A 471 5.68 80.59 1.04
CA GLU A 471 4.72 81.35 1.84
C GLU A 471 3.88 82.34 1.00
N GLN A 472 4.43 82.91 -0.08
CA GLN A 472 3.67 83.70 -1.04
C GLN A 472 2.56 82.87 -1.72
N GLU A 473 2.88 81.65 -2.16
CA GLU A 473 1.91 80.71 -2.74
C GLU A 473 0.83 80.33 -1.71
N ARG A 474 1.24 79.97 -0.50
CA ARG A 474 0.32 79.65 0.61
C ARG A 474 -0.68 80.78 0.89
N LEU A 475 -0.23 82.04 0.90
CA LEU A 475 -1.12 83.20 1.09
C LEU A 475 -1.98 83.51 -0.14
N ALA A 476 -1.57 83.12 -1.35
CA ALA A 476 -2.43 83.19 -2.54
C ALA A 476 -3.53 82.12 -2.50
N VAL A 477 -3.19 80.88 -2.13
CA VAL A 477 -4.14 79.76 -1.92
C VAL A 477 -5.17 80.11 -0.86
N ALA A 478 -4.73 80.58 0.32
CA ALA A 478 -5.63 80.96 1.42
C ALA A 478 -6.65 82.04 1.00
N ARG A 479 -6.20 83.11 0.32
CA ARG A 479 -7.09 84.16 -0.22
C ARG A 479 -8.12 83.62 -1.22
N ARG A 480 -7.75 82.62 -2.02
CA ARG A 480 -8.65 82.00 -3.00
C ARG A 480 -9.67 81.05 -2.35
N VAL A 481 -9.28 80.33 -1.29
CA VAL A 481 -10.19 79.51 -0.47
C VAL A 481 -11.22 80.40 0.24
N ASP A 482 -10.80 81.53 0.81
CA ASP A 482 -11.68 82.55 1.39
C ASP A 482 -12.73 83.09 0.40
N GLU A 483 -12.31 83.36 -0.84
CA GLU A 483 -13.20 83.83 -1.91
C GLU A 483 -14.26 82.76 -2.27
N LEU A 484 -13.85 81.49 -2.35
CA LEU A 484 -14.74 80.37 -2.63
C LEU A 484 -15.70 80.07 -1.47
N LEU A 485 -15.23 80.18 -0.22
CA LEU A 485 -16.08 80.05 0.98
C LEU A 485 -17.18 81.11 1.01
N ARG A 486 -16.86 82.38 0.68
CA ARG A 486 -17.86 83.46 0.57
C ARG A 486 -18.86 83.19 -0.55
N LYS A 487 -18.39 82.81 -1.73
CA LYS A 487 -19.26 82.45 -2.87
C LYS A 487 -20.17 81.26 -2.56
N ALA A 488 -19.66 80.25 -1.85
CA ALA A 488 -20.46 79.11 -1.40
C ALA A 488 -21.55 79.54 -0.40
N ALA A 489 -21.22 80.39 0.58
CA ALA A 489 -22.21 80.94 1.50
C ALA A 489 -23.28 81.81 0.81
N ASP A 490 -22.92 82.51 -0.28
CA ASP A 490 -23.88 83.25 -1.11
C ASP A 490 -24.72 82.34 -2.02
N ALA A 491 -24.22 81.17 -2.41
CA ALA A 491 -25.01 80.12 -3.05
C ALA A 491 -25.98 79.46 -2.04
N GLU A 492 -25.51 79.10 -0.84
CA GLU A 492 -26.33 78.61 0.29
C GLU A 492 -27.47 79.60 0.60
N ARG A 493 -27.19 80.90 0.72
CA ARG A 493 -28.19 81.96 0.98
C ARG A 493 -29.21 82.14 -0.15
N ARG A 494 -28.89 81.75 -1.39
CA ARG A 494 -29.83 81.72 -2.53
C ARG A 494 -30.50 80.36 -2.70
N ASN A 495 -30.28 79.42 -1.77
CA ASN A 495 -30.65 78.00 -1.84
C ASN A 495 -30.12 77.27 -3.11
N GLN A 496 -29.05 77.78 -3.71
CA GLN A 496 -28.34 77.18 -4.85
C GLN A 496 -27.31 76.18 -4.32
N ARG A 497 -27.80 75.03 -3.86
CA ARG A 497 -26.96 73.97 -3.26
C ARG A 497 -26.09 73.25 -4.29
N SER A 498 -26.62 73.07 -5.49
CA SER A 498 -26.02 72.34 -6.61
C SER A 498 -25.90 73.18 -7.89
N GLY A 499 -25.39 72.57 -8.97
CA GLY A 499 -24.95 73.25 -10.19
C GLY A 499 -23.49 73.72 -10.12
N SER A 500 -22.95 74.22 -11.24
CA SER A 500 -21.54 74.65 -11.35
C SER A 500 -21.16 75.79 -10.39
N ASP A 501 -22.09 76.73 -10.18
CA ASP A 501 -21.95 77.85 -9.24
C ASP A 501 -22.62 77.56 -7.88
N GLY A 502 -22.98 76.29 -7.64
CA GLY A 502 -23.65 75.84 -6.42
C GLY A 502 -22.69 75.66 -5.25
N ALA A 503 -23.24 75.71 -4.03
CA ALA A 503 -22.47 75.60 -2.79
C ALA A 503 -21.56 74.36 -2.76
N TYR A 504 -22.06 73.19 -3.17
CA TYR A 504 -21.28 71.94 -3.20
C TYR A 504 -20.06 72.03 -4.14
N ALA A 505 -20.24 72.52 -5.37
CA ALA A 505 -19.17 72.64 -6.36
C ALA A 505 -18.08 73.64 -5.92
N LEU A 506 -18.49 74.78 -5.34
CA LEU A 506 -17.58 75.81 -4.84
C LEU A 506 -16.77 75.32 -3.63
N LEU A 507 -17.40 74.61 -2.68
CA LEU A 507 -16.71 73.99 -1.54
C LEU A 507 -15.77 72.88 -1.98
N ARG A 508 -16.17 72.05 -2.95
CA ARG A 508 -15.31 71.01 -3.52
C ARG A 508 -14.08 71.59 -4.24
N THR A 509 -14.25 72.73 -4.93
CA THR A 509 -13.14 73.48 -5.54
C THR A 509 -12.20 74.05 -4.46
N ALA A 510 -12.75 74.58 -3.36
CA ALA A 510 -11.94 75.07 -2.24
C ALA A 510 -11.13 73.95 -1.57
N LEU A 511 -11.73 72.77 -1.38
CA LEU A 511 -11.06 71.59 -0.81
C LEU A 511 -9.96 71.04 -1.73
N GLY A 512 -10.06 71.26 -3.05
CA GLY A 512 -9.00 70.95 -4.01
C GLY A 512 -7.80 71.91 -3.96
N LEU A 513 -7.95 73.07 -3.33
CA LEU A 513 -6.88 74.07 -3.14
C LEU A 513 -6.24 73.95 -1.74
N ASP A 514 -7.05 73.73 -0.71
CA ASP A 514 -6.60 73.42 0.66
C ASP A 514 -7.36 72.19 1.22
N PRO A 515 -6.83 70.97 1.03
CA PRO A 515 -7.43 69.75 1.56
C PRO A 515 -7.51 69.70 3.08
N ALA A 516 -6.69 70.49 3.79
CA ALA A 516 -6.64 70.53 5.26
C ALA A 516 -7.65 71.52 5.86
N ASN A 517 -8.40 72.27 5.04
CA ASN A 517 -9.27 73.33 5.51
C ASN A 517 -10.48 72.82 6.31
N ALA A 518 -10.40 72.94 7.64
CA ALA A 518 -11.42 72.45 8.55
C ALA A 518 -12.81 73.13 8.37
N GLU A 519 -12.88 74.39 7.90
CA GLU A 519 -14.16 75.03 7.63
C GLU A 519 -14.80 74.49 6.34
N VAL A 520 -14.03 74.38 5.25
CA VAL A 520 -14.51 73.78 4.00
C VAL A 520 -15.01 72.35 4.24
N GLN A 521 -14.22 71.51 4.93
CA GLN A 521 -14.62 70.14 5.28
C GLN A 521 -15.93 70.11 6.09
N LYS A 522 -16.06 70.97 7.12
CA LYS A 522 -17.24 71.05 7.98
C LYS A 522 -18.49 71.48 7.21
N LYS A 523 -18.38 72.48 6.34
CA LYS A 523 -19.48 72.96 5.49
C LYS A 523 -19.90 71.90 4.47
N LEU A 524 -18.93 71.31 3.76
CA LEU A 524 -19.18 70.27 2.76
C LEU A 524 -19.91 69.08 3.38
N LYS A 525 -19.45 68.61 4.55
CA LYS A 525 -20.12 67.53 5.30
C LYS A 525 -21.55 67.90 5.71
N ALA A 526 -21.77 69.10 6.26
CA ALA A 526 -23.10 69.51 6.69
C ALA A 526 -24.10 69.56 5.51
N LEU A 527 -23.62 69.93 4.32
CA LEU A 527 -24.43 69.92 3.10
C LEU A 527 -24.76 68.48 2.64
N THR A 528 -23.77 67.58 2.59
CA THR A 528 -24.01 66.18 2.18
C THR A 528 -24.87 65.41 3.18
N ASP A 529 -24.69 65.62 4.49
CA ASP A 529 -25.51 64.99 5.53
C ASP A 529 -26.98 65.43 5.48
N ALA A 530 -27.27 66.66 5.01
CA ALA A 530 -28.63 67.15 4.83
C ALA A 530 -29.34 66.50 3.62
N GLU A 531 -28.69 66.43 2.46
CA GLU A 531 -29.31 65.85 1.25
C GLU A 531 -29.44 64.32 1.35
N PHE A 532 -28.45 63.63 1.94
CA PHE A 532 -28.51 62.18 2.12
C PHE A 532 -29.44 61.71 3.26
N ALA A 533 -30.00 62.61 4.07
CA ALA A 533 -30.91 62.24 5.16
C ALA A 533 -32.16 61.46 4.66
N ARG A 534 -32.74 61.87 3.52
CA ARG A 534 -33.88 61.17 2.88
C ARG A 534 -33.53 59.73 2.50
N VAL A 535 -32.35 59.52 1.95
CA VAL A 535 -31.87 58.21 1.47
C VAL A 535 -31.61 57.27 2.65
N ARG A 536 -31.01 57.79 3.73
CA ARG A 536 -30.76 57.04 4.98
C ARG A 536 -32.07 56.58 5.64
N GLY A 537 -33.06 57.46 5.78
CA GLY A 537 -34.36 57.08 6.34
C GLY A 537 -35.10 55.99 5.55
N LEU A 538 -34.96 55.96 4.22
CA LEU A 538 -35.51 54.87 3.39
C LEU A 538 -34.78 53.53 3.59
N LEU A 539 -33.50 53.57 3.99
CA LEU A 539 -32.72 52.37 4.34
C LEU A 539 -33.09 51.85 5.73
N ASP A 540 -33.33 52.75 6.69
CA ASP A 540 -33.79 52.42 8.05
C ASP A 540 -35.21 51.80 8.07
N GLU A 541 -36.04 52.15 7.07
CA GLU A 541 -37.38 51.56 6.85
C GLU A 541 -37.36 50.23 6.05
N ASP A 542 -36.19 49.64 5.80
CA ASP A 542 -35.97 48.45 4.95
C ASP A 542 -36.42 48.58 3.48
N LYS A 543 -36.69 49.80 3.01
CA LYS A 543 -37.09 50.10 1.63
C LYS A 543 -35.85 50.33 0.75
N ALA A 544 -34.94 49.36 0.75
CA ALA A 544 -33.64 49.47 0.08
C ALA A 544 -33.77 49.78 -1.44
N ASP A 545 -34.77 49.23 -2.14
CA ASP A 545 -35.06 49.55 -3.55
C ASP A 545 -35.61 50.98 -3.76
N ALA A 546 -36.15 51.62 -2.73
CA ALA A 546 -36.53 53.04 -2.76
C ALA A 546 -35.32 53.92 -2.44
N ALA A 547 -34.49 53.52 -1.48
CA ALA A 547 -33.23 54.19 -1.16
C ALA A 547 -32.28 54.20 -2.37
N ALA A 548 -32.15 53.10 -3.10
CA ALA A 548 -31.34 53.00 -4.32
C ALA A 548 -31.76 54.02 -5.39
N ARG A 549 -33.08 54.14 -5.65
CA ARG A 549 -33.63 55.14 -6.58
C ARG A 549 -33.41 56.57 -6.10
N ALA A 550 -33.64 56.83 -4.81
CA ALA A 550 -33.43 58.15 -4.21
C ALA A 550 -31.93 58.55 -4.14
N LEU A 551 -31.00 57.59 -4.18
CA LEU A 551 -29.57 57.87 -4.31
C LEU A 551 -29.17 58.13 -5.77
N GLU A 552 -29.69 57.36 -6.74
CA GLU A 552 -29.40 57.58 -8.16
C GLU A 552 -29.92 58.96 -8.64
N GLU A 553 -31.03 59.45 -8.07
CA GLU A 553 -31.51 60.85 -8.21
C GLU A 553 -30.43 61.90 -7.88
N LEU A 554 -29.51 61.61 -6.95
CA LEU A 554 -28.44 62.52 -6.49
C LEU A 554 -27.10 62.32 -7.23
N ARG A 555 -26.98 61.31 -8.09
CA ARG A 555 -25.70 60.89 -8.70
C ARG A 555 -25.06 61.95 -9.58
N ALA A 556 -25.86 62.73 -10.29
CA ALA A 556 -25.37 63.78 -11.20
C ALA A 556 -24.60 64.89 -10.48
N GLU A 557 -24.87 65.08 -9.17
CA GLU A 557 -24.32 66.19 -8.37
C GLU A 557 -23.31 65.68 -7.33
N PHE A 558 -23.61 64.54 -6.68
CA PHE A 558 -22.83 63.99 -5.57
C PHE A 558 -22.11 62.68 -5.91
N GLY A 559 -22.24 62.15 -7.13
CA GLY A 559 -21.68 60.82 -7.51
C GLY A 559 -20.16 60.68 -7.44
N ALA A 560 -19.43 61.78 -7.24
CA ALA A 560 -17.98 61.80 -7.00
C ALA A 560 -17.61 62.01 -5.52
N ASP A 561 -18.57 61.94 -4.59
CA ASP A 561 -18.36 62.10 -3.15
C ASP A 561 -18.11 60.75 -2.45
N PRO A 562 -17.12 60.64 -1.52
CA PRO A 562 -16.94 59.42 -0.73
C PRO A 562 -18.18 58.99 0.05
N ALA A 563 -19.00 59.93 0.54
CA ALA A 563 -20.23 59.61 1.27
C ALA A 563 -21.35 59.09 0.35
N PHE A 564 -21.34 59.43 -0.94
CA PHE A 564 -22.23 58.82 -1.94
C PHE A 564 -21.89 57.34 -2.14
N ALA A 565 -20.60 57.02 -2.27
CA ALA A 565 -20.12 55.64 -2.45
C ALA A 565 -20.39 54.77 -1.21
N ASP A 566 -20.09 55.27 -0.01
CA ASP A 566 -20.40 54.60 1.27
C ASP A 566 -21.91 54.30 1.43
N LEU A 567 -22.77 55.26 1.09
CA LEU A 567 -24.22 55.07 1.19
C LEU A 567 -24.75 54.10 0.12
N GLY A 568 -24.21 54.15 -1.11
CA GLY A 568 -24.52 53.19 -2.16
C GLY A 568 -24.14 51.76 -1.78
N GLN A 569 -22.95 51.57 -1.19
CA GLN A 569 -22.50 50.27 -0.68
C GLN A 569 -23.43 49.73 0.43
N LYS A 570 -23.88 50.59 1.36
CA LYS A 570 -24.82 50.20 2.43
C LYS A 570 -26.20 49.82 1.91
N ILE A 571 -26.70 50.52 0.87
CA ILE A 571 -27.95 50.16 0.22
C ILE A 571 -27.83 48.81 -0.49
N GLN A 572 -26.76 48.60 -1.26
CA GLN A 572 -26.49 47.32 -1.94
C GLN A 572 -26.42 46.17 -0.93
N GLN A 573 -25.67 46.33 0.16
CA GLN A 573 -25.58 45.33 1.23
C GLN A 573 -26.95 44.99 1.84
N ARG A 574 -27.86 45.97 1.96
CA ARG A 574 -29.22 45.72 2.47
C ARG A 574 -30.11 45.03 1.44
N GLN A 575 -30.01 45.38 0.15
CA GLN A 575 -30.70 44.68 -0.93
C GLN A 575 -30.24 43.21 -1.01
N GLU A 576 -28.94 42.95 -0.94
CA GLU A 576 -28.35 41.61 -0.93
C GLU A 576 -28.79 40.80 0.29
N ALA A 577 -28.83 41.39 1.49
CA ALA A 577 -29.32 40.74 2.70
C ALA A 577 -30.82 40.38 2.62
N LEU A 578 -31.67 41.30 2.12
CA LEU A 578 -33.11 41.05 1.95
C LEU A 578 -33.38 39.97 0.89
N ALA A 579 -32.65 40.00 -0.23
CA ALA A 579 -32.73 38.97 -1.27
C ALA A 579 -32.23 37.60 -0.77
N GLY A 580 -31.15 37.59 0.02
CA GLY A 580 -30.64 36.40 0.69
C GLY A 580 -31.67 35.78 1.64
N ALA A 581 -32.28 36.57 2.52
CA ALA A 581 -33.34 36.11 3.42
C ALA A 581 -34.57 35.55 2.67
N ALA A 582 -35.02 36.21 1.60
CA ALA A 582 -36.10 35.72 0.75
C ALA A 582 -35.76 34.39 0.05
N ARG A 583 -34.52 34.25 -0.44
CA ARG A 583 -34.01 33.02 -1.05
C ARG A 583 -33.92 31.88 -0.03
N ILE A 584 -33.41 32.14 1.17
CA ILE A 584 -33.33 31.17 2.27
C ILE A 584 -34.73 30.65 2.62
N LYS A 585 -35.71 31.55 2.79
CA LYS A 585 -37.10 31.17 3.06
C LYS A 585 -37.63 30.21 1.99
N ALA A 586 -37.51 30.57 0.71
CA ALA A 586 -37.98 29.75 -0.41
C ALA A 586 -37.26 28.39 -0.54
N LEU A 587 -35.99 28.29 -0.12
CA LEU A 587 -35.25 27.03 -0.06
C LEU A 587 -35.71 26.17 1.13
N LEU A 588 -35.92 26.77 2.31
CA LEU A 588 -36.43 26.06 3.49
C LEU A 588 -37.88 25.61 3.33
N ASP A 589 -38.72 26.34 2.60
CA ASP A 589 -40.07 25.89 2.26
C ASP A 589 -40.03 24.62 1.38
N LYS A 590 -39.17 24.57 0.35
CA LYS A 590 -38.90 23.34 -0.42
C LYS A 590 -38.33 22.21 0.44
N ALA A 591 -37.48 22.52 1.42
CA ALA A 591 -36.92 21.53 2.34
C ALA A 591 -38.00 20.95 3.26
N ARG A 592 -38.94 21.77 3.76
CA ARG A 592 -40.12 21.37 4.53
C ARG A 592 -41.04 20.46 3.71
N ASP A 593 -41.35 20.84 2.47
CA ASP A 593 -42.17 20.03 1.55
C ASP A 593 -41.53 18.67 1.22
N ALA A 594 -40.21 18.64 1.01
CA ALA A 594 -39.47 17.40 0.79
C ALA A 594 -39.47 16.50 2.04
N LEU A 595 -39.29 17.08 3.23
CA LEU A 595 -39.28 16.36 4.50
C LEU A 595 -40.68 15.78 4.84
N ALA A 596 -41.74 16.53 4.55
CA ALA A 596 -43.13 16.09 4.66
C ALA A 596 -43.44 14.94 3.69
N ALA A 597 -42.91 15.00 2.46
CA ALA A 597 -43.00 13.94 1.46
C ALA A 597 -42.06 12.74 1.72
N GLY A 598 -41.32 12.71 2.84
CA GLY A 598 -40.38 11.63 3.19
C GLY A 598 -39.08 11.60 2.37
N ARG A 599 -38.87 12.56 1.46
CA ARG A 599 -37.67 12.69 0.62
C ARG A 599 -36.55 13.36 1.42
N ILE A 600 -35.86 12.57 2.24
CA ILE A 600 -34.86 13.06 3.20
C ILE A 600 -33.50 13.30 2.54
N SER A 601 -32.92 12.25 1.94
CA SER A 601 -31.64 12.27 1.19
C SER A 601 -31.80 11.92 -0.29
N GLU A 602 -32.99 11.46 -0.68
CA GLU A 602 -33.26 10.90 -2.00
C GLU A 602 -34.62 11.41 -2.54
N PRO A 603 -34.76 11.60 -3.86
CA PRO A 603 -33.70 11.55 -4.87
C PRO A 603 -32.75 12.76 -4.75
N ALA A 604 -31.51 12.61 -5.23
CA ALA A 604 -30.53 13.70 -5.24
C ALA A 604 -31.03 14.92 -6.02
N GLY A 605 -30.71 16.13 -5.53
CA GLY A 605 -31.18 17.41 -6.08
C GLY A 605 -32.64 17.74 -5.79
N ASN A 606 -33.43 16.85 -5.18
CA ASN A 606 -34.80 17.10 -4.78
C ASN A 606 -35.20 16.34 -3.50
N ASN A 607 -34.51 16.67 -2.41
CA ASN A 607 -34.74 16.13 -1.06
C ASN A 607 -34.50 17.22 0.00
N ALA A 608 -34.89 16.94 1.26
CA ALA A 608 -34.83 17.90 2.36
C ALA A 608 -33.40 18.32 2.72
N PHE A 609 -32.43 17.41 2.60
CA PHE A 609 -31.02 17.68 2.87
C PHE A 609 -30.42 18.66 1.84
N ASP A 610 -30.62 18.43 0.55
CA ASP A 610 -30.03 19.26 -0.52
C ASP A 610 -30.63 20.67 -0.56
N TRP A 611 -31.93 20.83 -0.26
CA TRP A 611 -32.55 22.15 -0.13
C TRP A 611 -32.10 22.89 1.14
N PHE A 612 -31.86 22.16 2.25
CA PHE A 612 -31.27 22.71 3.46
C PHE A 612 -29.81 23.17 3.26
N GLU A 613 -28.97 22.36 2.61
CA GLU A 613 -27.57 22.72 2.33
C GLU A 613 -27.47 23.98 1.46
N GLN A 614 -28.33 24.15 0.46
CA GLN A 614 -28.41 25.38 -0.33
C GLN A 614 -28.80 26.61 0.52
N ALA A 615 -29.69 26.44 1.51
CA ALA A 615 -30.05 27.51 2.43
C ALA A 615 -28.87 27.84 3.37
N ARG A 616 -28.21 26.83 3.93
CA ARG A 616 -27.03 26.95 4.81
C ARG A 616 -25.81 27.56 4.10
N GLN A 617 -25.67 27.34 2.79
CA GLN A 617 -24.67 28.00 1.94
C GLN A 617 -24.99 29.48 1.66
N THR A 618 -26.25 29.90 1.81
CA THR A 618 -26.65 31.31 1.62
C THR A 618 -26.42 32.13 2.90
N ASP A 619 -26.80 31.59 4.06
CA ASP A 619 -26.41 32.10 5.39
C ASP A 619 -26.51 30.95 6.42
N SER A 620 -25.39 30.63 7.07
CA SER A 620 -25.31 29.58 8.08
C SER A 620 -25.61 30.06 9.51
N GLY A 621 -25.57 31.37 9.75
CA GLY A 621 -25.97 32.01 11.01
C GLY A 621 -27.48 32.23 11.12
N ASN A 622 -28.20 32.13 10.00
CA ASN A 622 -29.63 32.39 9.91
C ASN A 622 -30.47 31.56 10.93
N ALA A 623 -31.44 32.21 11.57
CA ALA A 623 -32.29 31.59 12.59
C ALA A 623 -33.21 30.49 12.02
N ASP A 624 -33.82 30.71 10.84
CA ASP A 624 -34.71 29.72 10.20
C ASP A 624 -33.91 28.49 9.73
N VAL A 625 -32.69 28.69 9.23
CA VAL A 625 -31.78 27.60 8.85
C VAL A 625 -31.41 26.76 10.07
N ASN A 626 -31.07 27.40 11.19
CA ASN A 626 -30.72 26.67 12.42
C ASN A 626 -31.93 25.97 13.07
N ALA A 627 -33.14 26.54 12.96
CA ALA A 627 -34.37 25.87 13.39
C ALA A 627 -34.71 24.64 12.51
N PHE A 628 -34.53 24.76 11.18
CA PHE A 628 -34.75 23.63 10.27
C PHE A 628 -33.68 22.54 10.44
N LYS A 629 -32.40 22.90 10.65
CA LYS A 629 -31.30 21.97 10.97
C LYS A 629 -31.68 21.00 12.09
N ALA A 630 -32.15 21.53 13.22
CA ALA A 630 -32.56 20.73 14.37
C ALA A 630 -33.73 19.78 14.04
N THR A 631 -34.69 20.25 13.24
CA THR A 631 -35.87 19.46 12.82
C THR A 631 -35.46 18.31 11.88
N LEU A 632 -34.61 18.61 10.88
CA LEU A 632 -34.09 17.63 9.93
C LEU A 632 -33.22 16.58 10.65
N ALA A 633 -32.29 17.03 11.49
CA ALA A 633 -31.39 16.17 12.28
C ALA A 633 -32.17 15.18 13.17
N GLN A 634 -33.19 15.65 13.91
CA GLN A 634 -34.03 14.80 14.75
C GLN A 634 -34.87 13.79 13.93
N ARG A 635 -35.36 14.18 12.74
CA ARG A 635 -36.07 13.24 11.85
C ARG A 635 -35.15 12.13 11.35
N ILE A 636 -33.96 12.48 10.85
CA ILE A 636 -32.99 11.47 10.38
C ILE A 636 -32.58 10.54 11.53
N LEU A 637 -32.34 11.09 12.73
CA LEU A 637 -32.03 10.32 13.93
C LEU A 637 -33.16 9.34 14.32
N SER A 638 -34.42 9.74 14.16
CA SER A 638 -35.57 8.84 14.37
C SER A 638 -35.56 7.66 13.40
N ASP A 639 -35.24 7.91 12.12
CA ASP A 639 -35.16 6.85 11.11
C ASP A 639 -33.94 5.93 11.36
N ALA A 640 -32.82 6.47 11.86
CA ALA A 640 -31.65 5.70 12.30
C ALA A 640 -31.98 4.76 13.49
N LYS A 641 -32.70 5.27 14.49
CA LYS A 641 -33.21 4.48 15.63
C LYS A 641 -34.17 3.38 15.17
N ALA A 642 -35.04 3.66 14.19
CA ALA A 642 -35.94 2.67 13.61
C ALA A 642 -35.17 1.55 12.89
N ALA A 643 -34.14 1.87 12.09
CA ALA A 643 -33.28 0.88 11.45
C ALA A 643 -32.50 0.04 12.50
N GLN A 644 -31.92 0.68 13.52
CA GLN A 644 -31.24 -0.02 14.61
C GLN A 644 -32.19 -1.01 15.33
N GLY A 645 -33.44 -0.61 15.58
CA GLY A 645 -34.49 -1.48 16.15
C GLY A 645 -34.84 -2.70 15.28
N ARG A 646 -34.73 -2.58 13.95
CA ARG A 646 -34.86 -3.71 13.00
C ARG A 646 -33.60 -4.59 12.91
N LYS A 647 -32.50 -4.24 13.61
CA LYS A 647 -31.14 -4.80 13.45
C LYS A 647 -30.54 -4.61 12.04
N ASP A 648 -31.05 -3.64 11.33
CA ASP A 648 -30.62 -3.22 9.99
C ASP A 648 -29.42 -2.28 10.16
N ALA A 649 -28.24 -2.86 10.36
CA ALA A 649 -27.02 -2.14 10.71
C ALA A 649 -26.51 -1.24 9.57
N GLU A 650 -26.84 -1.52 8.32
CA GLU A 650 -26.41 -0.73 7.16
C GLU A 650 -27.27 0.53 7.07
N THR A 651 -28.60 0.42 7.04
CA THR A 651 -29.48 1.61 7.08
C THR A 651 -29.33 2.40 8.38
N ALA A 652 -29.05 1.74 9.52
CA ALA A 652 -28.79 2.43 10.78
C ALA A 652 -27.50 3.27 10.73
N LEU A 653 -26.47 2.77 10.04
CA LEU A 653 -25.22 3.49 9.85
C LEU A 653 -25.42 4.70 8.93
N ASP A 654 -25.99 4.50 7.74
CA ASP A 654 -26.20 5.54 6.73
C ASP A 654 -27.03 6.71 7.30
N ARG A 655 -28.11 6.39 8.03
CA ARG A 655 -28.97 7.40 8.65
C ARG A 655 -28.27 8.08 9.84
N ALA A 656 -27.48 7.36 10.64
CA ALA A 656 -26.70 7.98 11.72
C ALA A 656 -25.63 8.95 11.19
N GLU A 657 -24.90 8.58 10.14
CA GLU A 657 -23.89 9.44 9.52
C GLU A 657 -24.50 10.63 8.80
N LEU A 658 -25.65 10.46 8.13
CA LEU A 658 -26.44 11.56 7.57
C LEU A 658 -26.94 12.53 8.65
N ALA A 659 -27.37 12.02 9.82
CA ALA A 659 -27.79 12.87 10.94
C ALA A 659 -26.61 13.71 11.48
N LEU A 660 -25.44 13.09 11.65
CA LEU A 660 -24.21 13.78 12.08
C LEU A 660 -23.71 14.80 11.05
N ARG A 661 -23.98 14.58 9.75
CA ARG A 661 -23.69 15.57 8.69
C ARG A 661 -24.59 16.81 8.77
N VAL A 662 -25.80 16.71 9.33
CA VAL A 662 -26.70 17.85 9.58
C VAL A 662 -26.39 18.53 10.91
N ASP A 663 -26.19 17.77 11.98
CA ASP A 663 -25.73 18.29 13.28
C ASP A 663 -24.73 17.32 13.94
N PRO A 664 -23.42 17.66 13.98
CA PRO A 664 -22.38 16.80 14.57
C PRO A 664 -22.54 16.54 16.07
N ASN A 665 -23.39 17.29 16.79
CA ASN A 665 -23.52 17.22 18.25
C ASN A 665 -24.51 16.15 18.73
N LEU A 666 -25.11 15.37 17.82
CA LEU A 666 -26.08 14.32 18.14
C LEU A 666 -25.41 13.08 18.76
N ALA A 667 -25.23 13.09 20.08
CA ALA A 667 -24.66 11.96 20.84
C ALA A 667 -25.36 10.60 20.57
N ASP A 668 -26.69 10.60 20.41
CA ASP A 668 -27.45 9.42 20.00
C ASP A 668 -27.04 8.90 18.62
N ALA A 669 -26.77 9.78 17.65
CA ALA A 669 -26.34 9.39 16.31
C ALA A 669 -24.91 8.82 16.34
N VAL A 670 -24.01 9.40 17.13
CA VAL A 670 -22.66 8.83 17.38
C VAL A 670 -22.79 7.41 17.93
N THR A 671 -23.66 7.22 18.93
CA THR A 671 -23.90 5.91 19.58
C THR A 671 -24.46 4.87 18.61
N ILE A 672 -25.42 5.25 17.75
CA ILE A 672 -26.00 4.36 16.73
C ILE A 672 -24.95 3.99 15.69
N ARG A 673 -24.20 4.97 15.17
CA ARG A 673 -23.09 4.77 14.22
C ARG A 673 -22.08 3.77 14.75
N GLU A 674 -21.61 3.95 15.99
CA GLU A 674 -20.59 3.07 16.59
C GLU A 674 -21.13 1.65 16.83
N THR A 675 -22.37 1.53 17.29
CA THR A 675 -23.04 0.21 17.44
C THR A 675 -23.17 -0.50 16.09
N ALA A 676 -23.56 0.24 15.04
CA ALA A 676 -23.70 -0.29 13.68
C ALA A 676 -22.36 -0.69 13.07
N GLN A 677 -21.34 0.16 13.16
CA GLN A 677 -19.97 -0.14 12.73
C GLN A 677 -19.37 -1.35 13.46
N GLN A 678 -19.62 -1.50 14.77
CA GLN A 678 -19.21 -2.69 15.52
C GLN A 678 -19.93 -3.96 15.06
N SER A 679 -21.23 -3.88 14.77
CA SER A 679 -22.02 -5.01 14.24
C SER A 679 -21.55 -5.43 12.84
N LEU A 680 -21.31 -4.47 11.94
CA LEU A 680 -20.80 -4.74 10.60
C LEU A 680 -19.35 -5.26 10.61
N GLY A 681 -18.49 -4.69 11.47
CA GLY A 681 -17.11 -5.15 11.65
C GLY A 681 -17.05 -6.60 12.16
N SER A 682 -17.90 -6.95 13.13
CA SER A 682 -17.97 -8.33 13.64
C SER A 682 -18.60 -9.31 12.63
N ARG A 683 -19.61 -8.91 11.84
CA ARG A 683 -20.13 -9.71 10.71
C ARG A 683 -19.04 -9.97 9.66
N ARG A 684 -18.29 -8.93 9.25
CA ARG A 684 -17.17 -9.05 8.30
C ARG A 684 -16.05 -9.96 8.84
N ALA A 685 -15.71 -9.85 10.12
CA ALA A 685 -14.71 -10.71 10.76
C ALA A 685 -15.16 -12.19 10.80
N ALA A 686 -16.44 -12.46 11.06
CA ALA A 686 -17.00 -13.81 11.02
C ALA A 686 -16.95 -14.42 9.61
N ILE A 687 -17.35 -13.66 8.58
CA ILE A 687 -17.28 -14.07 7.16
C ILE A 687 -15.82 -14.37 6.76
N ALA A 688 -14.87 -13.48 7.10
CA ALA A 688 -13.45 -13.68 6.82
C ALA A 688 -12.89 -14.94 7.52
N SER A 689 -13.32 -15.22 8.75
CA SER A 689 -12.96 -16.44 9.48
C SER A 689 -13.46 -17.70 8.76
N GLN A 690 -14.71 -17.71 8.30
CA GLN A 690 -15.29 -18.85 7.56
C GLN A 690 -14.64 -19.04 6.18
N LEU A 691 -14.34 -17.97 5.44
CA LEU A 691 -13.58 -18.05 4.19
C LEU A 691 -12.17 -18.62 4.42
N ASN A 692 -11.50 -18.23 5.50
CA ASN A 692 -10.19 -18.78 5.85
C ASN A 692 -10.27 -20.25 6.29
N LEU A 693 -11.31 -20.66 7.01
CA LEU A 693 -11.57 -22.07 7.34
C LEU A 693 -11.81 -22.91 6.08
N ALA A 694 -12.64 -22.43 5.13
CA ALA A 694 -12.86 -23.09 3.86
C ALA A 694 -11.55 -23.25 3.05
N ARG A 695 -10.76 -22.18 2.93
CA ARG A 695 -9.43 -22.19 2.27
C ARG A 695 -8.46 -23.15 2.96
N ALA A 696 -8.44 -23.20 4.29
CA ALA A 696 -7.60 -24.11 5.06
C ALA A 696 -8.02 -25.58 4.91
N SER A 697 -9.32 -25.87 4.83
CA SER A 697 -9.83 -27.22 4.56
C SER A 697 -9.61 -27.66 3.11
N ILE A 698 -9.66 -26.74 2.14
CA ILE A 698 -9.18 -27.00 0.77
C ILE A 698 -7.70 -27.40 0.77
N ALA A 699 -6.84 -26.59 1.39
CA ALA A 699 -5.39 -26.85 1.45
C ALA A 699 -5.04 -28.15 2.21
N ALA A 700 -5.87 -28.55 3.17
CA ALA A 700 -5.70 -29.78 3.95
C ALA A 700 -6.41 -31.02 3.35
N GLY A 701 -6.94 -30.95 2.12
CA GLY A 701 -7.64 -32.07 1.47
C GLY A 701 -9.00 -32.44 2.09
N ARG A 702 -9.50 -31.66 3.05
CA ARG A 702 -10.84 -31.86 3.65
C ARG A 702 -11.89 -31.23 2.73
N LEU A 703 -12.12 -31.84 1.57
CA LEU A 703 -12.94 -31.23 0.51
C LEU A 703 -14.44 -31.46 0.70
N LEU A 704 -14.82 -32.68 1.10
CA LEU A 704 -16.21 -33.16 1.19
C LEU A 704 -16.45 -33.90 2.53
N PRO A 705 -17.73 -34.15 2.90
CA PRO A 705 -18.10 -35.14 3.92
C PRO A 705 -17.49 -36.53 3.64
N PRO A 706 -17.45 -37.46 4.62
CA PRO A 706 -17.91 -37.36 6.00
C PRO A 706 -16.92 -36.61 6.93
N VAL A 707 -15.82 -36.07 6.38
CA VAL A 707 -14.82 -35.34 7.14
C VAL A 707 -15.44 -34.05 7.70
N LYS A 708 -15.24 -33.80 9.01
CA LYS A 708 -15.71 -32.57 9.66
C LYS A 708 -15.00 -31.33 9.11
N ASP A 709 -15.69 -30.20 9.19
CA ASP A 709 -15.21 -28.88 8.79
C ASP A 709 -14.67 -28.87 7.34
N ASN A 710 -15.26 -29.68 6.46
CA ASN A 710 -14.85 -29.78 5.07
C ASN A 710 -15.22 -28.51 4.27
N ALA A 711 -14.50 -28.30 3.17
CA ALA A 711 -14.61 -27.11 2.35
C ALA A 711 -16.05 -26.84 1.87
N ARG A 712 -16.78 -27.89 1.47
CA ARG A 712 -18.17 -27.73 1.03
C ARG A 712 -19.07 -27.26 2.17
N ASP A 713 -19.13 -27.97 3.28
CA ASP A 713 -20.07 -27.67 4.36
C ASP A 713 -19.82 -26.27 4.98
N VAL A 714 -18.56 -25.84 5.03
CA VAL A 714 -18.17 -24.48 5.50
C VAL A 714 -18.64 -23.40 4.51
N LEU A 715 -18.49 -23.62 3.19
CA LEU A 715 -18.99 -22.69 2.17
C LEU A 715 -20.52 -22.66 2.09
N ASP A 716 -21.16 -23.83 2.21
CA ASP A 716 -22.62 -23.99 2.23
C ASP A 716 -23.23 -23.27 3.45
N LEU A 717 -22.60 -23.35 4.64
CA LEU A 717 -23.01 -22.63 5.84
C LEU A 717 -22.81 -21.11 5.72
N LEU A 718 -21.71 -20.67 5.10
CA LEU A 718 -21.46 -19.24 4.85
C LEU A 718 -22.54 -18.66 3.93
N LEU A 719 -22.82 -19.32 2.81
CA LEU A 719 -23.81 -18.89 1.81
C LEU A 719 -25.27 -18.94 2.34
N GLN A 720 -25.55 -19.61 3.45
CA GLN A 720 -26.84 -19.48 4.15
C GLN A 720 -26.98 -18.16 4.93
N GLY A 721 -25.88 -17.57 5.41
CA GLY A 721 -25.85 -16.29 6.14
C GLY A 721 -25.48 -15.07 5.28
N ASP A 722 -24.93 -15.30 4.10
CA ASP A 722 -24.54 -14.29 3.12
C ASP A 722 -24.60 -14.86 1.68
N PRO A 723 -25.79 -14.95 1.05
CA PRO A 723 -25.98 -15.65 -0.22
C PRO A 723 -25.24 -15.03 -1.42
N GLU A 724 -24.97 -13.72 -1.37
CA GLU A 724 -24.30 -12.98 -2.45
C GLU A 724 -22.77 -12.92 -2.27
N ASN A 725 -22.21 -13.70 -1.33
CA ASN A 725 -20.79 -13.69 -1.03
C ASN A 725 -19.93 -14.19 -2.21
N ALA A 726 -19.46 -13.26 -3.04
CA ALA A 726 -18.75 -13.55 -4.28
C ALA A 726 -17.48 -14.40 -4.10
N ASP A 727 -16.82 -14.34 -2.95
CA ASP A 727 -15.64 -15.18 -2.65
C ASP A 727 -16.03 -16.61 -2.30
N ALA A 728 -17.10 -16.81 -1.51
CA ALA A 728 -17.62 -18.13 -1.20
C ALA A 728 -18.24 -18.82 -2.44
N LEU A 729 -18.94 -18.07 -3.29
CA LEU A 729 -19.47 -18.56 -4.57
C LEU A 729 -18.34 -19.07 -5.48
N LYS A 730 -17.29 -18.26 -5.73
CA LYS A 730 -16.12 -18.68 -6.54
C LYS A 730 -15.42 -19.92 -5.99
N LEU A 731 -15.25 -20.01 -4.67
CA LEU A 731 -14.64 -21.19 -4.03
C LEU A 731 -15.53 -22.44 -4.20
N ARG A 732 -16.86 -22.30 -4.15
CA ARG A 732 -17.82 -23.39 -4.33
C ARG A 732 -17.91 -23.86 -5.78
N GLU A 733 -17.85 -22.93 -6.75
CA GLU A 733 -17.75 -23.22 -8.19
C GLU A 733 -16.42 -23.91 -8.56
N ALA A 734 -15.32 -23.55 -7.91
CA ALA A 734 -14.01 -24.18 -8.13
C ALA A 734 -13.91 -25.60 -7.52
N LEU A 735 -14.72 -25.91 -6.51
CA LEU A 735 -14.58 -27.13 -5.70
C LEU A 735 -14.64 -28.46 -6.47
N PRO A 736 -15.49 -28.67 -7.50
CA PRO A 736 -15.49 -29.92 -8.28
C PRO A 736 -14.14 -30.19 -8.96
N ARG A 737 -13.50 -29.14 -9.49
CA ARG A 737 -12.16 -29.24 -10.09
C ARG A 737 -11.11 -29.61 -9.04
N VAL A 738 -11.16 -28.99 -7.87
CA VAL A 738 -10.25 -29.31 -6.76
C VAL A 738 -10.43 -30.75 -6.30
N VAL A 739 -11.66 -31.27 -6.25
CA VAL A 739 -11.97 -32.68 -5.95
C VAL A 739 -11.40 -33.62 -7.02
N ALA A 740 -11.56 -33.30 -8.31
CA ALA A 740 -11.00 -34.10 -9.40
C ALA A 740 -9.46 -34.12 -9.39
N ASP A 741 -8.81 -32.98 -9.16
CA ASP A 741 -7.34 -32.89 -9.09
C ASP A 741 -6.80 -33.56 -7.80
N ALA A 742 -7.54 -33.53 -6.68
CA ALA A 742 -7.20 -34.25 -5.46
C ALA A 742 -7.38 -35.78 -5.57
N LEU A 743 -8.43 -36.25 -6.25
CA LEU A 743 -8.63 -37.67 -6.57
C LEU A 743 -7.48 -38.19 -7.44
N ARG A 744 -7.13 -37.47 -8.51
CA ARG A 744 -5.98 -37.84 -9.36
C ARG A 744 -4.69 -37.90 -8.54
N GLY A 745 -4.41 -36.86 -7.75
CA GLY A 745 -3.20 -36.82 -6.92
C GLY A 745 -3.14 -37.92 -5.86
N ALA A 746 -4.28 -38.39 -5.33
CA ALA A 746 -4.32 -39.53 -4.41
C ALA A 746 -3.98 -40.85 -5.13
N VAL A 747 -4.57 -41.06 -6.32
CA VAL A 747 -4.29 -42.20 -7.21
C VAL A 747 -2.84 -42.20 -7.72
N GLU A 748 -2.22 -41.03 -7.90
CA GLU A 748 -0.79 -40.89 -8.24
C GLU A 748 0.14 -41.22 -7.06
N ARG A 749 -0.32 -41.09 -5.81
CA ARG A 749 0.43 -41.42 -4.59
C ARG A 749 0.16 -42.82 -4.02
N ASP A 750 -0.73 -43.59 -4.65
CA ASP A 750 -1.29 -44.86 -4.15
C ASP A 750 -2.01 -44.74 -2.79
N ASP A 751 -2.52 -43.54 -2.49
CA ASP A 751 -3.23 -43.16 -1.27
C ASP A 751 -4.70 -43.63 -1.33
N MET A 752 -4.88 -44.95 -1.40
CA MET A 752 -6.15 -45.58 -1.76
C MET A 752 -7.26 -45.41 -0.70
N ASP A 753 -6.91 -45.33 0.59
CA ASP A 753 -7.89 -45.10 1.67
C ASP A 753 -8.55 -43.70 1.53
N TYR A 754 -7.75 -42.66 1.31
CA TYR A 754 -8.26 -41.31 1.04
C TYR A 754 -8.94 -41.23 -0.32
N ALA A 755 -8.39 -41.86 -1.36
CA ALA A 755 -8.97 -41.86 -2.70
C ALA A 755 -10.39 -42.47 -2.72
N VAL A 756 -10.60 -43.62 -2.07
CA VAL A 756 -11.91 -44.27 -1.99
C VAL A 756 -12.90 -43.43 -1.19
N ALA A 757 -12.51 -42.93 -0.01
CA ALA A 757 -13.37 -42.11 0.83
C ALA A 757 -13.82 -40.82 0.12
N LEU A 758 -12.90 -40.16 -0.60
CA LEU A 758 -13.22 -38.98 -1.41
C LEU A 758 -14.08 -39.35 -2.63
N ALA A 759 -13.83 -40.49 -3.27
CA ALA A 759 -14.54 -40.93 -4.47
C ALA A 759 -16.02 -41.23 -4.20
N ASP A 760 -16.34 -41.93 -3.11
CA ASP A 760 -17.73 -42.25 -2.77
C ASP A 760 -18.55 -40.99 -2.44
N SER A 761 -17.95 -40.03 -1.72
CA SER A 761 -18.59 -38.74 -1.44
C SER A 761 -18.68 -37.84 -2.68
N ALA A 762 -17.67 -37.84 -3.55
CA ALA A 762 -17.71 -37.10 -4.81
C ALA A 762 -18.78 -37.64 -5.76
N ALA A 763 -18.97 -38.97 -5.83
CA ALA A 763 -20.02 -39.60 -6.63
C ALA A 763 -21.45 -39.27 -6.13
N SER A 764 -21.62 -39.05 -4.83
CA SER A 764 -22.90 -38.64 -4.23
C SER A 764 -23.19 -37.14 -4.45
N ILE A 765 -22.15 -36.30 -4.45
CA ILE A 765 -22.27 -34.83 -4.44
C ILE A 765 -22.15 -34.20 -5.83
N TYR A 766 -21.49 -34.87 -6.77
CA TYR A 766 -21.29 -34.44 -8.16
C TYR A 766 -21.58 -35.57 -9.17
N PRO A 767 -22.79 -36.20 -9.14
CA PRO A 767 -23.10 -37.36 -9.97
C PRO A 767 -23.03 -37.08 -11.48
N ASP A 768 -23.30 -35.83 -11.89
CA ASP A 768 -23.32 -35.41 -13.30
C ASP A 768 -21.96 -34.93 -13.83
N ASP A 769 -20.92 -34.80 -12.99
CA ASP A 769 -19.58 -34.42 -13.45
C ASP A 769 -18.85 -35.63 -14.06
N ALA A 770 -18.81 -35.66 -15.39
CA ALA A 770 -18.19 -36.76 -16.15
C ALA A 770 -16.69 -36.98 -15.87
N LYS A 771 -15.95 -35.97 -15.38
CA LYS A 771 -14.53 -36.13 -15.00
C LYS A 771 -14.39 -36.79 -13.64
N ILE A 772 -15.22 -36.37 -12.68
CA ILE A 772 -15.30 -37.00 -11.36
C ILE A 772 -15.79 -38.45 -11.52
N ALA A 773 -16.84 -38.69 -12.31
CA ALA A 773 -17.36 -40.03 -12.57
C ALA A 773 -16.31 -40.98 -13.18
N GLY A 774 -15.47 -40.49 -14.10
CA GLY A 774 -14.33 -41.23 -14.64
C GLY A 774 -13.32 -41.61 -13.56
N LEU A 775 -12.84 -40.62 -12.79
CA LEU A 775 -11.86 -40.83 -11.71
C LEU A 775 -12.38 -41.77 -10.60
N VAL A 776 -13.68 -41.70 -10.27
CA VAL A 776 -14.35 -42.63 -9.35
C VAL A 776 -14.33 -44.06 -9.92
N GLY A 777 -14.48 -44.21 -11.23
CA GLY A 777 -14.33 -45.48 -11.94
C GLY A 777 -12.91 -46.05 -11.82
N ASP A 778 -11.89 -45.22 -12.05
CA ASP A 778 -10.47 -45.58 -11.95
C ASP A 778 -10.09 -46.02 -10.53
N VAL A 779 -10.46 -45.22 -9.51
CA VAL A 779 -10.26 -45.54 -8.08
C VAL A 779 -10.89 -46.89 -7.74
N ARG A 780 -12.15 -47.11 -8.16
CA ARG A 780 -12.85 -48.38 -7.91
C ARG A 780 -12.28 -49.56 -8.70
N SER A 781 -11.53 -49.34 -9.78
CA SER A 781 -10.78 -50.42 -10.44
C SER A 781 -9.53 -50.78 -9.67
N ARG A 782 -8.68 -49.80 -9.35
CA ARG A 782 -7.48 -50.02 -8.53
C ARG A 782 -7.79 -50.65 -7.18
N GLN A 783 -8.90 -50.27 -6.53
CA GLN A 783 -9.33 -50.89 -5.28
C GLN A 783 -9.63 -52.40 -5.44
N ARG A 784 -10.22 -52.81 -6.58
CA ARG A 784 -10.45 -54.24 -6.88
C ARG A 784 -9.15 -54.96 -7.20
N GLU A 785 -8.25 -54.31 -7.95
CA GLU A 785 -6.94 -54.85 -8.33
C GLU A 785 -6.04 -55.06 -7.10
N GLN A 786 -5.90 -54.04 -6.24
CA GLN A 786 -5.15 -54.10 -4.98
C GLN A 786 -5.73 -55.14 -4.02
N LYS A 787 -7.08 -55.24 -3.93
CA LYS A 787 -7.72 -56.29 -3.13
C LYS A 787 -7.44 -57.69 -3.69
N ALA A 788 -7.55 -57.88 -5.00
CA ALA A 788 -7.26 -59.18 -5.63
C ALA A 788 -5.78 -59.58 -5.47
N GLU A 789 -4.86 -58.62 -5.50
CA GLU A 789 -3.44 -58.85 -5.23
C GLU A 789 -3.17 -59.23 -3.76
N LEU A 790 -3.84 -58.58 -2.80
CA LEU A 790 -3.76 -58.98 -1.39
C LEU A 790 -4.35 -60.39 -1.16
N GLU A 791 -5.46 -60.73 -1.80
CA GLU A 791 -6.05 -62.07 -1.76
C GLU A 791 -5.14 -63.12 -2.44
N ARG A 792 -4.44 -62.75 -3.51
CA ARG A 792 -3.39 -63.57 -4.16
C ARG A 792 -2.22 -63.82 -3.20
N GLN A 793 -1.59 -62.77 -2.67
CA GLN A 793 -0.44 -62.88 -1.77
C GLN A 793 -0.79 -63.68 -0.50
N ALA A 794 -1.96 -63.48 0.09
CA ALA A 794 -2.43 -64.26 1.24
C ALA A 794 -2.60 -65.76 0.89
N SER A 795 -3.03 -66.08 -0.33
CA SER A 795 -3.14 -67.46 -0.83
C SER A 795 -1.76 -68.09 -1.04
N GLU A 796 -0.82 -67.38 -1.68
CA GLU A 796 0.56 -67.83 -1.89
C GLU A 796 1.30 -68.10 -0.56
N GLN A 797 1.18 -67.18 0.40
CA GLN A 797 1.73 -67.34 1.75
C GLN A 797 1.13 -68.56 2.47
N ARG A 798 -0.20 -68.77 2.36
CA ARG A 798 -0.89 -69.92 2.93
C ARG A 798 -0.42 -71.24 2.32
N ILE A 799 -0.22 -71.30 1.01
CA ILE A 799 0.32 -72.49 0.32
C ILE A 799 1.74 -72.78 0.81
N ALA A 800 2.63 -71.77 0.81
CA ALA A 800 4.01 -71.92 1.26
C ALA A 800 4.10 -72.40 2.72
N ALA A 801 3.29 -71.83 3.62
CA ALA A 801 3.24 -72.21 5.04
C ALA A 801 2.67 -73.62 5.28
N LEU A 802 1.91 -74.18 4.34
CA LEU A 802 1.46 -75.58 4.38
C LEU A 802 2.54 -76.54 3.88
N LEU A 803 3.17 -76.22 2.74
CA LEU A 803 4.21 -77.08 2.13
C LEU A 803 5.50 -77.21 2.97
N LEU A 804 5.76 -76.28 3.89
CA LEU A 804 6.87 -76.36 4.85
C LEU A 804 6.67 -77.44 5.95
N LYS A 805 5.44 -77.93 6.16
CA LYS A 805 5.13 -78.91 7.22
C LYS A 805 5.44 -80.34 6.76
N ARG A 806 6.72 -80.69 6.69
CA ARG A 806 7.17 -82.02 6.24
C ARG A 806 7.38 -83.00 7.42
N PRO A 807 7.03 -84.30 7.27
CA PRO A 807 6.33 -84.89 6.14
C PRO A 807 4.86 -84.42 6.07
N LEU A 808 4.37 -84.15 4.86
CA LEU A 808 3.09 -83.50 4.64
C LEU A 808 1.93 -84.48 4.88
N ASP A 809 1.17 -84.29 5.96
CA ASP A 809 -0.01 -85.10 6.25
C ASP A 809 -1.19 -84.80 5.30
N SER A 810 -2.18 -85.69 5.29
CA SER A 810 -3.32 -85.60 4.37
C SER A 810 -4.19 -84.36 4.55
N ARG A 811 -4.29 -83.78 5.75
CA ARG A 811 -5.06 -82.54 5.96
C ARG A 811 -4.30 -81.31 5.46
N ASN A 812 -2.99 -81.25 5.71
CA ASN A 812 -2.17 -80.16 5.19
C ASN A 812 -1.99 -80.25 3.66
N ALA A 813 -1.92 -81.46 3.10
CA ALA A 813 -1.92 -81.70 1.65
C ALA A 813 -3.26 -81.31 0.98
N GLU A 814 -4.40 -81.71 1.55
CA GLU A 814 -5.72 -81.30 1.05
C GLU A 814 -5.91 -79.78 1.14
N ALA A 815 -5.53 -79.16 2.26
CA ALA A 815 -5.64 -77.71 2.44
C ALA A 815 -4.72 -76.92 1.49
N ALA A 816 -3.54 -77.45 1.15
CA ALA A 816 -2.65 -76.86 0.17
C ALA A 816 -3.24 -76.98 -1.25
N ALA A 817 -3.76 -78.16 -1.60
CA ALA A 817 -4.44 -78.43 -2.85
C ALA A 817 -5.68 -77.52 -3.07
N GLN A 818 -6.48 -77.30 -2.03
CA GLN A 818 -7.62 -76.38 -2.05
C GLN A 818 -7.17 -74.93 -2.27
N ALA A 819 -6.10 -74.49 -1.61
CA ALA A 819 -5.56 -73.13 -1.77
C ALA A 819 -4.97 -72.90 -3.17
N ILE A 820 -4.27 -73.90 -3.73
CA ILE A 820 -3.77 -73.89 -5.12
C ILE A 820 -4.93 -73.78 -6.12
N GLU A 821 -6.02 -74.50 -5.93
CA GLU A 821 -7.17 -74.43 -6.84
C GLU A 821 -7.91 -73.09 -6.75
N SER A 822 -8.01 -72.48 -5.57
CA SER A 822 -8.52 -71.09 -5.46
C SER A 822 -7.59 -70.08 -6.17
N LEU A 823 -6.27 -70.23 -6.02
CA LEU A 823 -5.27 -69.38 -6.67
C LEU A 823 -5.33 -69.50 -8.20
N ARG A 824 -5.72 -70.66 -8.75
CA ARG A 824 -5.84 -70.88 -10.20
C ARG A 824 -6.80 -69.89 -10.88
N SER A 825 -7.78 -69.37 -10.14
CA SER A 825 -8.77 -68.39 -10.66
C SER A 825 -8.21 -66.98 -10.85
N SER A 826 -7.18 -66.58 -10.09
CA SER A 826 -6.56 -65.24 -10.14
C SER A 826 -5.15 -65.25 -10.73
N ALA A 827 -4.39 -66.34 -10.55
CA ALA A 827 -3.01 -66.48 -11.02
C ALA A 827 -2.71 -67.94 -11.44
N ALA A 828 -3.17 -68.31 -12.63
CA ALA A 828 -3.03 -69.67 -13.16
C ALA A 828 -1.57 -70.17 -13.27
N SER A 829 -0.62 -69.27 -13.57
CA SER A 829 0.83 -69.55 -13.63
C SER A 829 1.41 -69.94 -12.27
N ASP A 830 1.04 -69.20 -11.22
CA ASP A 830 1.56 -69.43 -9.87
C ASP A 830 0.90 -70.66 -9.25
N ALA A 831 -0.40 -70.88 -9.52
CA ALA A 831 -1.06 -72.14 -9.19
C ALA A 831 -0.37 -73.36 -9.83
N GLU A 832 0.00 -73.32 -11.12
CA GLU A 832 0.72 -74.42 -11.78
C GLU A 832 2.13 -74.63 -11.20
N ARG A 833 2.80 -73.55 -10.78
CA ARG A 833 4.11 -73.61 -10.09
C ARG A 833 3.98 -74.27 -8.72
N TYR A 834 3.03 -73.87 -7.90
CA TYR A 834 2.79 -74.46 -6.58
C TYR A 834 2.27 -75.91 -6.66
N GLU A 835 1.49 -76.26 -7.69
CA GLU A 835 1.06 -77.63 -7.97
C GLU A 835 2.26 -78.57 -8.19
N LYS A 836 3.26 -78.13 -8.98
CA LYS A 836 4.51 -78.87 -9.20
C LYS A 836 5.33 -78.98 -7.91
N GLN A 837 5.51 -77.87 -7.20
CA GLN A 837 6.26 -77.86 -5.93
C GLN A 837 5.63 -78.77 -4.87
N MET A 838 4.29 -78.84 -4.79
CA MET A 838 3.59 -79.76 -3.89
C MET A 838 3.81 -81.23 -4.29
N ALA A 839 3.79 -81.54 -5.59
CA ALA A 839 4.08 -82.89 -6.07
C ALA A 839 5.55 -83.31 -5.80
N GLU A 840 6.50 -82.38 -5.90
CA GLU A 840 7.91 -82.61 -5.55
C GLU A 840 8.08 -82.89 -4.05
N VAL A 841 7.45 -82.09 -3.17
CA VAL A 841 7.45 -82.29 -1.71
C VAL A 841 6.85 -83.66 -1.33
N LEU A 842 5.69 -84.00 -1.90
CA LEU A 842 5.04 -85.29 -1.65
C LEU A 842 5.88 -86.48 -2.18
N ALA A 843 6.54 -86.32 -3.33
CA ALA A 843 7.45 -87.35 -3.86
C ALA A 843 8.70 -87.53 -2.99
N ASP A 844 9.25 -86.47 -2.41
CA ASP A 844 10.34 -86.58 -1.44
C ASP A 844 9.89 -87.24 -0.13
N ASP A 845 8.69 -86.94 0.38
CA ASP A 845 8.17 -87.58 1.60
C ASP A 845 7.98 -89.09 1.39
N VAL A 846 7.46 -89.49 0.22
CA VAL A 846 7.41 -90.90 -0.22
C VAL A 846 8.81 -91.53 -0.34
N ARG A 847 9.80 -90.82 -0.91
CA ARG A 847 11.20 -91.29 -0.97
C ARG A 847 11.81 -91.46 0.43
N GLY A 848 11.51 -90.53 1.33
CA GLY A 848 12.01 -90.50 2.72
C GLY A 848 11.34 -91.50 3.66
N ALA A 849 10.21 -92.11 3.28
CA ALA A 849 9.53 -93.12 4.08
C ALA A 849 10.45 -94.33 4.36
N THR A 850 10.70 -94.59 5.64
CA THR A 850 11.59 -95.67 6.13
C THR A 850 10.84 -96.91 6.60
N ASN A 851 9.52 -96.82 6.76
CA ASN A 851 8.66 -97.92 7.21
C ASN A 851 7.28 -97.85 6.53
N LEU A 852 6.49 -98.92 6.65
CA LEU A 852 5.20 -99.03 5.95
C LEU A 852 4.19 -97.94 6.39
N GLU A 853 4.20 -97.54 7.66
CA GLU A 853 3.26 -96.56 8.23
C GLU A 853 3.52 -95.15 7.69
N SER A 854 4.78 -94.70 7.66
CA SER A 854 5.18 -93.43 7.03
C SER A 854 4.88 -93.43 5.53
N GLY A 855 5.15 -94.54 4.82
CA GLY A 855 4.80 -94.67 3.41
C GLY A 855 3.28 -94.53 3.16
N GLN A 856 2.47 -95.27 3.93
CA GLN A 856 1.00 -95.19 3.83
C GLN A 856 0.46 -93.79 4.15
N ALA A 857 1.05 -93.07 5.11
CA ALA A 857 0.71 -91.68 5.39
C ALA A 857 1.00 -90.75 4.19
N SER A 858 2.17 -90.88 3.55
CA SER A 858 2.53 -90.08 2.37
C SER A 858 1.63 -90.38 1.16
N LEU A 859 1.23 -91.64 0.93
CA LEU A 859 0.26 -91.97 -0.12
C LEU A 859 -1.15 -91.47 0.20
N ALA A 860 -1.56 -91.47 1.48
CA ALA A 860 -2.82 -90.84 1.89
C ALA A 860 -2.80 -89.32 1.61
N ALA A 861 -1.65 -88.67 1.78
CA ALA A 861 -1.49 -87.25 1.45
C ALA A 861 -1.52 -86.98 -0.08
N ILE A 862 -0.86 -87.80 -0.90
CA ILE A 862 -0.97 -87.73 -2.37
C ILE A 862 -2.42 -87.88 -2.82
N ARG A 863 -3.15 -88.87 -2.27
CA ARG A 863 -4.56 -89.11 -2.60
C ARG A 863 -5.48 -87.96 -2.13
N ALA A 864 -5.17 -87.32 -1.01
CA ALA A 864 -5.91 -86.16 -0.50
C ALA A 864 -5.66 -84.89 -1.33
N ALA A 865 -4.45 -84.68 -1.85
CA ALA A 865 -4.17 -83.60 -2.79
C ALA A 865 -4.82 -83.85 -4.17
N ALA A 866 -4.76 -85.09 -4.67
CA ALA A 866 -5.28 -85.47 -5.99
C ALA A 866 -6.82 -85.55 -6.05
N SER A 867 -7.51 -85.72 -4.93
CA SER A 867 -8.98 -85.67 -4.87
C SER A 867 -9.53 -84.25 -5.15
N VAL A 868 -8.73 -83.23 -4.83
CA VAL A 868 -9.00 -81.81 -5.11
C VAL A 868 -8.48 -81.45 -6.50
N LEU A 869 -7.17 -81.61 -6.74
CA LEU A 869 -6.50 -81.28 -8.01
C LEU A 869 -6.61 -82.43 -9.03
N LYS A 870 -7.85 -82.80 -9.37
CA LYS A 870 -8.20 -83.98 -10.19
C LYS A 870 -7.56 -84.04 -11.58
N THR A 871 -7.17 -82.87 -12.11
CA THR A 871 -6.53 -82.71 -13.42
C THR A 871 -5.00 -82.68 -13.36
N SER A 872 -4.40 -82.79 -12.17
CA SER A 872 -2.97 -82.61 -11.98
C SER A 872 -2.15 -83.72 -12.65
N LYS A 873 -1.35 -83.32 -13.64
CA LYS A 873 -0.34 -84.17 -14.28
C LYS A 873 0.84 -84.47 -13.34
N ALA A 874 1.13 -83.57 -12.39
CA ALA A 874 2.22 -83.73 -11.44
C ALA A 874 1.87 -84.77 -10.35
N LEU A 875 0.67 -84.67 -9.74
CA LEU A 875 0.24 -85.61 -8.69
C LEU A 875 -0.05 -87.01 -9.24
N SER A 876 -0.58 -87.12 -10.47
CA SER A 876 -0.79 -88.42 -11.12
C SER A 876 0.54 -89.12 -11.45
N ALA A 877 1.56 -88.38 -11.91
CA ALA A 877 2.88 -88.95 -12.21
C ALA A 877 3.60 -89.55 -10.98
N ILE A 878 3.40 -88.99 -9.77
CA ILE A 878 4.03 -89.49 -8.53
C ILE A 878 3.25 -90.62 -7.84
N SER A 879 1.99 -90.84 -8.23
CA SER A 879 1.10 -91.80 -7.55
C SER A 879 1.56 -93.26 -7.70
N SER A 880 1.85 -93.72 -8.93
CA SER A 880 2.31 -95.10 -9.15
C SER A 880 3.71 -95.39 -8.56
N PRO A 881 4.70 -94.48 -8.64
CA PRO A 881 5.94 -94.61 -7.88
C PRO A 881 5.75 -94.72 -6.36
N ALA A 882 4.77 -94.01 -5.78
CA ALA A 882 4.47 -94.10 -4.35
C ALA A 882 3.87 -95.46 -3.96
N GLU A 883 2.94 -95.97 -4.76
CA GLU A 883 2.35 -97.30 -4.55
C GLU A 883 3.39 -98.43 -4.69
N ALA A 884 4.32 -98.30 -5.65
CA ALA A 884 5.47 -99.20 -5.77
C ALA A 884 6.41 -99.14 -4.54
N ARG A 885 6.76 -97.94 -4.06
CA ARG A 885 7.59 -97.75 -2.85
C ARG A 885 6.95 -98.37 -1.62
N ILE A 886 5.62 -98.33 -1.51
CA ILE A 886 4.85 -98.94 -0.41
C ILE A 886 4.81 -100.47 -0.53
N ALA A 887 4.70 -101.02 -1.74
CA ALA A 887 4.83 -102.45 -1.97
C ALA A 887 6.23 -102.96 -1.59
N ASP A 888 7.29 -102.20 -1.89
CA ASP A 888 8.66 -102.51 -1.45
C ASP A 888 8.81 -102.43 0.07
N LEU A 889 8.31 -101.38 0.72
CA LEU A 889 8.34 -101.25 2.20
C LEU A 889 7.54 -102.36 2.89
N GLN A 890 6.41 -102.78 2.31
CA GLN A 890 5.64 -103.93 2.80
C GLN A 890 6.43 -105.23 2.62
N LYS A 891 7.02 -105.47 1.43
CA LYS A 891 7.86 -106.63 1.16
C LYS A 891 9.09 -106.69 2.08
N GLN A 892 9.70 -105.55 2.40
CA GLN A 892 10.79 -105.44 3.38
C GLN A 892 10.32 -105.87 4.77
N ARG A 893 9.25 -105.25 5.30
CA ARG A 893 8.66 -105.60 6.59
C ARG A 893 8.26 -107.08 6.67
N ASP A 894 7.63 -107.60 5.62
CA ASP A 894 7.17 -108.99 5.58
C ASP A 894 8.36 -109.98 5.46
N THR A 895 9.49 -109.55 4.88
CA THR A 895 10.78 -110.28 4.90
C THR A 895 11.45 -110.23 6.28
N GLU A 896 11.42 -109.08 6.97
CA GLU A 896 11.93 -108.96 8.35
C GLU A 896 11.13 -109.83 9.33
N LEU A 897 9.80 -109.84 9.21
CA LEU A 897 8.91 -110.72 9.96
C LEU A 897 9.18 -112.20 9.66
N ALA A 898 9.43 -112.55 8.40
CA ALA A 898 9.83 -113.92 8.02
C ALA A 898 11.19 -114.31 8.61
N ALA A 899 12.18 -113.41 8.58
CA ALA A 899 13.53 -113.64 9.12
C ALA A 899 13.55 -113.79 10.66
N GLN A 900 12.55 -113.25 11.36
CA GLN A 900 12.39 -113.44 12.80
C GLN A 900 11.81 -114.80 13.19
N ASN A 901 11.31 -115.60 12.24
CA ASN A 901 10.74 -116.92 12.52
C ASN A 901 11.80 -118.04 12.59
N GLY A 902 11.50 -119.10 13.32
CA GLY A 902 12.22 -120.37 13.36
C GLY A 902 11.23 -121.55 13.39
N ASP A 903 11.74 -122.76 13.22
CA ASP A 903 10.94 -123.99 13.27
C ASP A 903 10.96 -124.59 14.68
N LEU A 904 9.78 -124.92 15.22
CA LEU A 904 9.63 -125.75 16.40
C LEU A 904 9.16 -127.14 15.99
N VAL A 905 9.92 -128.18 16.35
CA VAL A 905 9.47 -129.58 16.28
C VAL A 905 9.10 -130.05 17.69
N ILE A 906 7.91 -130.60 17.83
CA ILE A 906 7.31 -131.06 19.08
C ILE A 906 7.20 -132.58 19.04
N ASN A 907 8.01 -133.25 19.84
CA ASN A 907 8.06 -134.70 19.96
C ASN A 907 7.41 -135.16 21.27
N ALA A 908 6.89 -136.40 21.29
CA ALA A 908 6.55 -137.08 22.54
C ALA A 908 6.87 -138.58 22.43
N GLN A 909 7.22 -139.22 23.55
CA GLN A 909 7.38 -140.67 23.64
C GLN A 909 6.28 -141.31 24.51
N PRO A 910 5.63 -142.40 24.06
CA PRO A 910 5.83 -143.07 22.78
C PRO A 910 5.28 -142.26 21.58
N TRP A 911 4.13 -141.61 21.75
CA TRP A 911 3.61 -140.50 20.92
C TRP A 911 2.50 -139.77 21.69
N GLY A 912 2.08 -138.59 21.24
CA GLY A 912 1.04 -137.77 21.87
C GLY A 912 0.31 -136.86 20.88
N THR A 913 -0.65 -136.08 21.39
CA THR A 913 -1.28 -134.99 20.64
C THR A 913 -0.99 -133.64 21.29
N VAL A 914 -0.72 -132.62 20.47
CA VAL A 914 -0.52 -131.23 20.91
C VAL A 914 -1.89 -130.60 21.16
N ASP A 915 -2.18 -130.36 22.43
CA ASP A 915 -3.46 -129.83 22.92
C ASP A 915 -3.52 -128.31 22.69
N GLN A 916 -2.43 -127.63 23.07
CA GLN A 916 -2.26 -126.19 22.93
C GLN A 916 -0.77 -125.83 22.85
N VAL A 917 -0.46 -124.76 22.09
CA VAL A 917 0.80 -124.03 22.20
C VAL A 917 0.47 -122.58 22.55
N LEU A 918 1.20 -122.02 23.51
CA LEU A 918 1.09 -120.63 23.98
C LEU A 918 2.43 -119.91 23.80
N ASP A 919 2.40 -118.64 23.44
CA ASP A 919 3.59 -117.78 23.47
C ASP A 919 3.95 -117.30 24.90
N ALA A 920 5.03 -116.51 25.01
CA ALA A 920 5.50 -115.95 26.27
C ALA A 920 4.48 -115.00 26.95
N SER A 921 3.52 -114.44 26.19
CA SER A 921 2.41 -113.63 26.68
C SER A 921 1.14 -114.45 26.96
N ARG A 922 1.23 -115.78 26.89
CA ARG A 922 0.13 -116.75 27.01
C ARG A 922 -0.95 -116.63 25.93
N LYS A 923 -0.66 -116.02 24.79
CA LYS A 923 -1.58 -115.97 23.65
C LYS A 923 -1.58 -117.33 22.92
N PRO A 924 -2.74 -117.88 22.52
CA PRO A 924 -2.79 -119.12 21.75
C PRO A 924 -2.13 -118.98 20.38
N VAL A 925 -1.25 -119.92 20.08
CA VAL A 925 -0.70 -120.16 18.74
C VAL A 925 -1.70 -120.97 17.92
N ALA A 926 -1.87 -120.63 16.65
CA ALA A 926 -2.70 -121.42 15.73
C ALA A 926 -2.04 -122.79 15.48
N LEU A 927 -2.82 -123.87 15.67
CA LEU A 927 -2.39 -125.24 15.42
C LEU A 927 -3.09 -125.80 14.17
N PRO A 928 -2.40 -126.61 13.35
CA PRO A 928 -3.02 -127.32 12.23
C PRO A 928 -4.06 -128.36 12.69
N GLU A 929 -4.72 -128.98 11.71
CA GLU A 929 -5.77 -129.97 11.94
C GLU A 929 -5.21 -131.29 12.51
N ASP A 930 -4.15 -131.83 11.90
CA ASP A 930 -3.34 -132.88 12.54
C ASP A 930 -2.44 -132.27 13.61
N ARG A 931 -2.52 -132.83 14.82
CA ARG A 931 -1.75 -132.39 16.00
C ARG A 931 -0.96 -133.54 16.64
N THR A 932 -0.82 -134.66 15.94
CA THR A 932 -0.03 -135.79 16.43
C THR A 932 1.47 -135.47 16.43
N THR A 933 2.21 -136.00 17.40
CA THR A 933 3.67 -135.85 17.43
C THR A 933 4.34 -136.90 16.54
N PRO A 934 5.38 -136.55 15.73
CA PRO A 934 6.11 -135.28 15.74
C PRO A 934 5.42 -134.15 14.95
N LEU A 935 5.08 -133.05 15.63
CA LEU A 935 4.43 -131.88 15.01
C LEU A 935 5.44 -130.78 14.73
N ARG A 936 5.39 -130.15 13.55
CA ARG A 936 6.22 -128.98 13.19
C ARG A 936 5.36 -127.71 13.12
N LEU A 937 5.82 -126.64 13.74
CA LEU A 937 5.23 -125.30 13.68
C LEU A 937 6.33 -124.28 13.35
N THR A 938 6.10 -123.38 12.38
CA THR A 938 7.01 -122.26 12.11
C THR A 938 6.50 -121.02 12.86
N LEU A 939 7.32 -120.48 13.77
CA LEU A 939 6.91 -119.49 14.77
C LEU A 939 7.97 -118.39 14.97
N PRO A 940 7.61 -117.19 15.44
CA PRO A 940 8.58 -116.17 15.83
C PRO A 940 9.64 -116.65 16.84
N ALA A 941 10.81 -116.04 16.83
CA ALA A 941 11.84 -116.29 17.84
C ALA A 941 11.32 -115.91 19.24
N GLY A 942 11.28 -116.86 20.16
CA GLY A 942 10.60 -116.67 21.43
C GLY A 942 10.53 -117.91 22.31
N SER A 943 9.91 -117.74 23.47
CA SER A 943 9.62 -118.80 24.45
C SER A 943 8.18 -119.26 24.28
N TYR A 944 7.96 -120.57 24.22
CA TYR A 944 6.66 -121.18 24.00
C TYR A 944 6.39 -122.28 25.04
N TYR A 945 5.15 -122.33 25.53
CA TYR A 945 4.64 -123.39 26.39
C TYR A 945 3.81 -124.34 25.55
N VAL A 946 4.16 -125.63 25.58
CA VAL A 946 3.56 -126.67 24.75
C VAL A 946 2.87 -127.69 25.66
N THR A 947 1.56 -127.85 25.54
CA THR A 947 0.80 -128.85 26.30
C THR A 947 0.51 -130.05 25.42
N LEU A 948 1.01 -131.22 25.83
CA LEU A 948 0.84 -132.50 25.16
C LEU A 948 -0.12 -133.39 25.96
N ARG A 949 -0.99 -134.13 25.28
CA ARG A 949 -1.95 -135.08 25.87
C ARG A 949 -1.63 -136.50 25.41
N HIS A 950 -1.75 -137.48 26.32
CA HIS A 950 -1.48 -138.87 25.99
C HIS A 950 -2.63 -139.48 25.15
N PRO A 951 -2.37 -140.28 24.09
CA PRO A 951 -3.44 -140.77 23.20
C PRO A 951 -4.43 -141.73 23.86
N ARG A 952 -4.07 -142.30 25.02
CA ARG A 952 -4.89 -143.26 25.79
C ARG A 952 -5.02 -142.89 27.27
N SER A 953 -4.82 -141.63 27.65
CA SER A 953 -5.01 -141.17 29.03
C SER A 953 -5.32 -139.67 29.10
N SER A 954 -6.10 -139.24 30.09
CA SER A 954 -6.37 -137.83 30.38
C SER A 954 -5.15 -137.07 30.91
N LYS A 955 -4.04 -137.77 31.24
CA LYS A 955 -2.78 -137.14 31.66
C LYS A 955 -2.19 -136.27 30.53
N THR A 956 -1.94 -135.01 30.85
CA THR A 956 -1.14 -134.10 30.03
C THR A 956 0.28 -133.95 30.58
N VAL A 957 1.21 -133.55 29.73
CA VAL A 957 2.57 -133.12 30.10
C VAL A 957 2.83 -131.78 29.40
N SER A 958 3.31 -130.80 30.14
CA SER A 958 3.74 -129.52 29.56
C SER A 958 5.26 -129.55 29.30
N ALA A 959 5.65 -129.22 28.08
CA ALA A 959 7.04 -129.01 27.69
C ALA A 959 7.28 -127.52 27.43
N PHE A 960 8.51 -127.06 27.67
CA PHE A 960 8.96 -125.72 27.31
C PHE A 960 9.74 -125.79 25.99
N ALA A 961 9.54 -124.81 25.13
CA ALA A 961 10.21 -124.67 23.85
C ALA A 961 10.82 -123.27 23.73
N ARG A 962 12.01 -123.18 23.13
CA ARG A 962 12.63 -121.89 22.79
C ARG A 962 12.99 -121.87 21.31
N VAL A 963 12.18 -121.16 20.53
CA VAL A 963 12.41 -120.96 19.09
C VAL A 963 13.43 -119.86 18.91
N SER A 964 14.37 -120.06 17.98
CA SER A 964 15.38 -119.07 17.60
C SER A 964 15.25 -118.77 16.11
N ALA A 965 15.36 -117.50 15.73
CA ALA A 965 15.27 -117.04 14.35
C ALA A 965 16.19 -117.86 13.42
N GLY A 966 15.67 -118.31 12.28
CA GLY A 966 16.39 -119.08 11.27
C GLY A 966 16.86 -120.48 11.71
N LYS A 967 16.43 -120.99 12.87
CA LYS A 967 16.85 -122.31 13.39
C LYS A 967 15.67 -123.25 13.62
N ARG A 968 15.96 -124.55 13.49
CA ARG A 968 15.12 -125.63 13.98
C ARG A 968 15.43 -125.89 15.45
N SER A 969 14.48 -125.56 16.31
CA SER A 969 14.44 -125.95 17.72
C SER A 969 13.57 -127.19 17.89
N GLU A 970 13.91 -128.06 18.84
CA GLU A 970 13.09 -129.21 19.18
C GLU A 970 12.73 -129.20 20.67
N THR A 971 11.54 -129.70 21.00
CA THR A 971 11.13 -130.00 22.37
C THR A 971 10.52 -131.39 22.43
N SER A 972 10.76 -132.11 23.53
CA SER A 972 10.37 -133.51 23.67
C SER A 972 9.79 -133.76 25.06
N ALA A 973 8.61 -134.36 25.13
CA ALA A 973 8.02 -134.83 26.39
C ALA A 973 8.04 -136.37 26.47
N SER A 974 8.18 -136.90 27.68
CA SER A 974 7.94 -138.32 27.96
C SER A 974 6.82 -138.44 28.98
N PHE A 975 5.89 -139.37 28.75
CA PHE A 975 4.83 -139.66 29.72
C PHE A 975 5.34 -140.68 30.74
N PRO A 976 5.34 -140.38 32.05
CA PRO A 976 5.74 -141.35 33.07
C PRO A 976 4.63 -142.41 33.25
N THR A 977 4.86 -143.61 32.71
CA THR A 977 3.84 -144.66 32.60
C THR A 977 4.29 -146.04 33.09
N LEU A 978 3.54 -146.53 34.09
CA LEU A 978 3.37 -147.94 34.49
C LEU A 978 4.58 -148.62 35.15
N SER A 979 4.32 -149.40 36.21
CA SER A 979 5.29 -150.35 36.77
C SER A 979 5.37 -151.62 35.92
N ALA A 980 6.42 -152.43 36.10
CA ALA A 980 6.53 -153.72 35.43
C ALA A 980 5.37 -154.68 35.76
N GLU A 981 4.81 -154.60 36.97
CA GLU A 981 3.61 -155.36 37.38
C GLU A 981 2.37 -154.91 36.61
N GLU A 982 2.15 -153.61 36.43
CA GLU A 982 1.04 -153.11 35.61
C GLU A 982 1.22 -153.45 34.13
N TYR A 983 2.45 -153.56 33.64
CA TYR A 983 2.71 -153.99 32.26
C TYR A 983 2.37 -155.48 32.06
N LEU A 984 2.86 -156.37 32.91
CA LEU A 984 2.58 -157.82 32.85
C LEU A 984 1.08 -158.11 32.99
N LYS A 985 0.42 -157.48 33.95
CA LYS A 985 -1.03 -157.64 34.20
C LYS A 985 -1.91 -157.21 33.03
N ASN A 986 -1.45 -156.25 32.22
CA ASN A 986 -2.14 -155.84 30.98
C ASN A 986 -1.71 -156.65 29.75
N ALA A 987 -0.64 -157.45 29.84
CA ALA A 987 -0.21 -158.39 28.81
C ALA A 987 -0.86 -159.79 28.94
N GLY A 988 -1.51 -160.09 30.07
CA GLY A 988 -2.21 -161.35 30.31
C GLY A 988 -1.30 -162.51 30.76
N LEU A 989 -0.19 -162.19 31.44
CA LEU A 989 0.79 -163.12 32.00
C LEU A 989 0.91 -162.95 33.52
#